data_AF-A0A9Q4KMK1-F1
#
_entry.id   AF-A0A9Q4KMK1-F1
#
_cell.length_a   1.000
_cell.length_b   1.000
_cell.length_c   1.000
_cell.angle_alpha   90.00
_cell.angle_beta   90.00
_cell.angle_gamma   90.00
#
_symmetry.space_group_name_H-M   'P 1'
#
loop_
_entity.id
_entity.type
_entity.pdbx_description
1 polymer ?
#
loop_
_entity_poly.entity_id
_entity_poly.type
_entity_poly.pdbx_seq_one_letter_code
_entity_poly.pdbx_strand_id
1 'polypeptide(L)'
;MSSKKILSILSLGLINLTCFANDGLSNVKQFKDILDKSYDLINLDNVRQNSPEIDGSGVIVGILDTAINTDHPSFEGKHLGTEGVLFRNSWNGKSKGNHGSHVAGIILGKKINDNEPYGVAHNAKFYNLGAIEEKYYNDIGGNAVNNAFKNKDIKVINHSWGKGLYPLIDMQLKGNRYRDLLRDIKSQYPRNWGHKNKIDHDIVNWLAGKDTQDLIALSKDDKILNVFAAGNSGIISSSVDAVVPSYDEDIRAWLNVGNLNALNAEKNADGSITLKNDFQISWNDAESKDFYGRPTQWIGIDGSLLSSQLFVGSTNYSLLAPGYQILAANANLSATYKEKYIPMTGTSMAAPMVSGAAALVAQKYPFLDGAGIADVLLTTANKNLNLPDVVLKTIDNGNSGYYVVYLNKNIPRNLNGTINENEVRQDLLKMGIPASNDNITVTKILTQIKENGQISEKYVKKLTQEEYAGQGVLDVEKALKGLAILDLNRLNDKDIEKFKDEDTAFYTIDTKNYNGEFSNDISQQTWLDSRHLDDDVAINKLKAEYRNINKIGLKKEGLGTLTLSGQNSYEGPTRAVDGTLELKGSNSKKASIKGDAYAENNAKFIVDNAKIEKNAYANKGNLEIKNNSEILGKTYAQNSGIINLIKNSILKTSEVILETSGILTGDGKIDGKVTLNNGIINKANININELSSSDKQNKIINSTLDIKTNVINSAKSTLDIFGNVFFNFTAATSSFNNFGNLNIKDKLEIKSKTHFKNNKNSTLSLDTKDAIFHTLGSFINEGKLNFKTDVVDDLGLIIADEKAILKNTEKLNISLVSPAKIDIINQKYQDGLGIEIVRTGEGIDTNIAKNLITLNEQDSELLELSTEKTGDEKSLYFVMNTKKEYQNKTVQDLIKSINDSKKPDITIPNNKIVGKKSHPDPTDPTDPTDPTDPTDPTDPTDPTDPTDPTDPTDPTDPTDPT
;
A
#
# COMPACT_ATOMS: atom_id res chain seq x y z
N MET A 1 23.36 2.74 -25.80
CA MET A 1 22.54 3.30 -26.91
C MET A 1 23.34 3.22 -28.19
N SER A 2 22.72 3.09 -29.38
CA SER A 2 23.45 3.06 -30.66
C SER A 2 22.70 3.75 -31.80
N SER A 3 23.09 5.00 -32.11
CA SER A 3 23.30 5.62 -33.43
C SER A 3 22.34 5.42 -34.63
N LYS A 4 21.22 4.69 -34.54
CA LYS A 4 20.26 4.48 -35.66
C LYS A 4 18.92 5.22 -35.53
N LYS A 5 18.61 5.85 -34.40
CA LYS A 5 17.32 6.56 -34.17
C LYS A 5 17.25 8.02 -34.63
N ILE A 6 18.33 8.59 -35.20
CA ILE A 6 18.42 10.05 -35.45
C ILE A 6 17.96 10.47 -36.86
N LEU A 7 17.92 9.57 -37.85
CA LEU A 7 17.66 9.94 -39.25
C LEU A 7 16.19 9.92 -39.71
N SER A 8 15.22 9.58 -38.85
CA SER A 8 13.80 9.45 -39.22
C SER A 8 12.92 10.66 -38.87
N ILE A 9 13.43 11.64 -38.13
CA ILE A 9 12.61 12.69 -37.49
C ILE A 9 12.32 13.89 -38.42
N LEU A 10 13.07 14.05 -39.52
CA LEU A 10 12.98 15.21 -40.42
C LEU A 10 12.16 15.00 -41.72
N SER A 11 11.46 13.87 -41.88
CA SER A 11 10.69 13.57 -43.11
C SER A 11 9.17 13.76 -43.00
N LEU A 12 8.62 13.96 -41.80
CA LEU A 12 7.17 14.07 -41.57
C LEU A 12 6.57 15.47 -41.87
N GLY A 13 7.38 16.43 -42.31
CA GLY A 13 6.96 17.83 -42.55
C GLY A 13 6.48 18.16 -43.97
N LEU A 14 6.68 17.29 -44.97
CA LEU A 14 6.23 17.53 -46.35
C LEU A 14 5.71 16.25 -47.02
N ILE A 15 4.43 15.93 -46.81
CA ILE A 15 3.67 15.04 -47.70
C ILE A 15 2.83 15.90 -48.64
N ASN A 16 3.43 16.32 -49.75
CA ASN A 16 2.67 16.88 -50.87
C ASN A 16 1.85 15.76 -51.53
N LEU A 17 0.58 16.04 -51.84
CA LEU A 17 -0.26 15.16 -52.64
C LEU A 17 0.31 15.02 -54.06
N THR A 18 0.97 13.91 -54.40
CA THR A 18 0.96 13.28 -55.75
C THR A 18 1.77 11.98 -55.81
N CYS A 19 1.15 10.82 -55.50
CA CYS A 19 1.40 9.54 -56.18
C CYS A 19 0.48 8.40 -55.66
N PHE A 20 -0.73 8.27 -56.22
CA PHE A 20 -1.49 7.02 -56.11
C PHE A 20 -0.91 5.96 -57.06
N ALA A 21 0.09 5.22 -56.59
CA ALA A 21 0.61 4.01 -57.24
C ALA A 21 -0.05 2.76 -56.61
N ASN A 22 -0.32 1.74 -57.42
CA ASN A 22 -1.39 0.77 -57.14
C ASN A 22 -0.90 -0.52 -56.42
N ASP A 23 -0.02 -0.37 -55.42
CA ASP A 23 0.65 -1.49 -54.75
C ASP A 23 0.09 -1.72 -53.34
N GLY A 24 -0.75 -2.75 -53.16
CA GLY A 24 -1.50 -2.97 -51.90
C GLY A 24 -0.65 -3.12 -50.63
N LEU A 25 0.63 -3.52 -50.74
CA LEU A 25 1.55 -3.59 -49.59
C LEU A 25 1.81 -2.22 -48.92
N SER A 26 1.64 -1.11 -49.66
CA SER A 26 1.86 0.25 -49.13
C SER A 26 0.85 0.62 -48.04
N ASN A 27 -0.43 0.36 -48.27
CA ASN A 27 -1.53 0.68 -47.36
C ASN A 27 -1.45 -0.14 -46.06
N VAL A 28 -1.22 -1.46 -46.17
CA VAL A 28 -1.11 -2.36 -45.01
C VAL A 28 -0.01 -1.89 -44.05
N LYS A 29 1.13 -1.43 -44.60
CA LYS A 29 2.21 -0.87 -43.78
C LYS A 29 1.76 0.40 -43.05
N GLN A 30 1.13 1.35 -43.73
CA GLN A 30 0.65 2.60 -43.11
C GLN A 30 -0.28 2.33 -41.92
N PHE A 31 -1.23 1.39 -42.05
CA PHE A 31 -2.13 1.05 -40.95
C PHE A 31 -1.45 0.24 -39.83
N LYS A 32 -0.40 -0.53 -40.13
CA LYS A 32 0.45 -1.14 -39.09
C LYS A 32 1.25 -0.07 -38.34
N ASP A 33 1.82 0.92 -39.01
CA ASP A 33 2.55 2.02 -38.37
C ASP A 33 1.63 2.81 -37.40
N ILE A 34 0.33 2.94 -37.70
CA ILE A 34 -0.70 3.52 -36.81
C ILE A 34 -1.05 2.58 -35.63
N LEU A 35 -1.13 1.26 -35.87
CA LEU A 35 -1.36 0.26 -34.82
C LEU A 35 -0.20 0.22 -33.83
N ASP A 36 1.04 0.23 -34.32
CA ASP A 36 2.25 0.24 -33.49
C ASP A 36 2.31 1.53 -32.65
N LYS A 37 2.01 2.71 -33.24
CA LYS A 37 1.87 3.97 -32.46
C LYS A 37 0.75 3.88 -31.41
N SER A 38 -0.36 3.20 -31.72
CA SER A 38 -1.46 2.97 -30.78
C SER A 38 -1.02 2.09 -29.59
N TYR A 39 -0.16 1.10 -29.82
CA TYR A 39 0.37 0.22 -28.78
C TYR A 39 1.46 0.88 -27.92
N ASP A 40 2.29 1.78 -28.48
CA ASP A 40 3.17 2.65 -27.69
C ASP A 40 2.38 3.62 -26.80
N LEU A 41 1.32 4.27 -27.33
CA LEU A 41 0.49 5.21 -26.57
C LEU A 41 -0.11 4.62 -25.28
N ILE A 42 -0.35 3.30 -25.24
CA ILE A 42 -0.88 2.57 -24.07
C ILE A 42 0.19 1.74 -23.32
N ASN A 43 1.48 1.97 -23.60
CA ASN A 43 2.63 1.22 -23.07
C ASN A 43 2.62 -0.31 -23.31
N LEU A 44 1.81 -0.83 -24.24
CA LEU A 44 1.70 -2.27 -24.48
C LEU A 44 3.00 -2.87 -25.05
N ASP A 45 3.72 -2.13 -25.88
CA ASP A 45 4.97 -2.64 -26.44
C ASP A 45 6.10 -2.69 -25.41
N ASN A 46 6.06 -1.91 -24.33
CA ASN A 46 6.94 -2.09 -23.17
C ASN A 46 6.63 -3.41 -22.45
N VAL A 47 5.34 -3.73 -22.25
CA VAL A 47 4.89 -4.99 -21.64
C VAL A 47 5.35 -6.18 -22.48
N ARG A 48 5.14 -6.15 -23.80
CA ARG A 48 5.57 -7.21 -24.73
C ARG A 48 7.09 -7.43 -24.77
N GLN A 49 7.90 -6.43 -24.41
CA GLN A 49 9.36 -6.52 -24.32
C GLN A 49 9.83 -6.99 -22.94
N ASN A 50 9.22 -6.51 -21.86
CA ASN A 50 9.71 -6.68 -20.48
C ASN A 50 8.98 -7.79 -19.69
N SER A 51 7.81 -8.24 -20.17
CA SER A 51 6.98 -9.28 -19.56
C SER A 51 6.25 -10.09 -20.66
N PRO A 52 6.97 -10.71 -21.61
CA PRO A 52 6.39 -11.42 -22.75
C PRO A 52 5.53 -12.65 -22.36
N GLU A 53 5.61 -13.12 -21.11
CA GLU A 53 4.74 -14.13 -20.53
C GLU A 53 3.33 -13.62 -20.18
N ILE A 54 3.12 -12.30 -20.15
CA ILE A 54 1.81 -11.67 -19.93
C ILE A 54 1.17 -11.36 -21.29
N ASP A 55 0.52 -12.36 -21.86
CA ASP A 55 0.00 -12.42 -23.23
C ASP A 55 -1.49 -12.82 -23.32
N GLY A 56 -2.16 -12.98 -22.19
CA GLY A 56 -3.54 -13.46 -22.06
C GLY A 56 -3.69 -14.97 -21.88
N SER A 57 -2.59 -15.72 -21.79
CA SER A 57 -2.61 -17.18 -21.60
C SER A 57 -3.44 -17.59 -20.37
N GLY A 58 -4.34 -18.56 -20.59
CA GLY A 58 -5.24 -19.07 -19.55
C GLY A 58 -6.52 -18.26 -19.33
N VAL A 59 -6.64 -17.05 -19.89
CA VAL A 59 -7.83 -16.19 -19.73
C VAL A 59 -8.86 -16.43 -20.82
N ILE A 60 -10.14 -16.42 -20.42
CA ILE A 60 -11.30 -16.51 -21.32
C ILE A 60 -12.03 -15.16 -21.32
N VAL A 61 -12.34 -14.65 -22.52
CA VAL A 61 -13.16 -13.44 -22.73
C VAL A 61 -14.50 -13.79 -23.37
N GLY A 62 -15.50 -12.95 -23.13
CA GLY A 62 -16.76 -12.91 -23.88
C GLY A 62 -16.72 -11.81 -24.94
N ILE A 63 -17.41 -12.03 -26.06
CA ILE A 63 -17.56 -11.02 -27.12
C ILE A 63 -19.03 -10.99 -27.55
N LEU A 64 -19.71 -9.85 -27.37
CA LEU A 64 -21.09 -9.62 -27.82
C LEU A 64 -21.07 -8.63 -28.98
N ASP A 65 -21.26 -9.12 -30.21
CA ASP A 65 -21.09 -8.35 -31.45
C ASP A 65 -21.92 -8.96 -32.61
N THR A 66 -21.69 -8.51 -33.83
CA THR A 66 -21.99 -9.21 -35.10
C THR A 66 -21.30 -10.60 -35.15
N ALA A 67 -21.71 -11.46 -36.10
CA ALA A 67 -21.16 -12.82 -36.19
C ALA A 67 -19.66 -12.87 -36.51
N ILE A 68 -18.89 -13.66 -35.75
CA ILE A 68 -17.42 -13.78 -35.88
C ILE A 68 -17.04 -14.90 -36.87
N ASN A 69 -16.13 -14.62 -37.80
CA ASN A 69 -15.53 -15.64 -38.67
C ASN A 69 -14.43 -16.40 -37.92
N THR A 70 -14.82 -17.45 -37.19
CA THR A 70 -13.92 -18.31 -36.43
C THR A 70 -12.97 -19.15 -37.31
N ASP A 71 -13.22 -19.25 -38.62
CA ASP A 71 -12.31 -19.88 -39.59
C ASP A 71 -11.09 -18.99 -39.95
N HIS A 72 -10.99 -17.75 -39.41
CA HIS A 72 -9.87 -16.84 -39.68
C HIS A 72 -8.58 -17.27 -38.94
N PRO A 73 -7.39 -17.23 -39.58
CA PRO A 73 -6.12 -17.68 -38.98
C PRO A 73 -5.77 -17.06 -37.62
N SER A 74 -6.22 -15.83 -37.33
CA SER A 74 -6.01 -15.17 -36.04
C SER A 74 -6.79 -15.82 -34.87
N PHE A 75 -7.73 -16.73 -35.14
CA PHE A 75 -8.56 -17.41 -34.14
C PHE A 75 -8.33 -18.94 -34.05
N GLU A 76 -7.36 -19.45 -34.80
CA GLU A 76 -6.94 -20.86 -34.76
C GLU A 76 -6.64 -21.32 -33.32
N GLY A 77 -7.43 -22.27 -32.81
CA GLY A 77 -7.30 -22.83 -31.45
C GLY A 77 -7.82 -21.95 -30.30
N LYS A 78 -8.48 -20.82 -30.60
CA LYS A 78 -8.90 -19.80 -29.61
C LYS A 78 -10.39 -19.76 -29.32
N HIS A 79 -11.21 -20.15 -30.28
CA HIS A 79 -12.67 -20.21 -30.15
C HIS A 79 -13.10 -21.40 -29.29
N LEU A 80 -14.00 -21.15 -28.32
CA LEU A 80 -14.54 -22.17 -27.41
C LEU A 80 -16.03 -22.48 -27.67
N GLY A 81 -16.77 -21.56 -28.29
CA GLY A 81 -18.19 -21.74 -28.62
C GLY A 81 -18.89 -20.43 -28.99
N THR A 82 -19.92 -20.53 -29.85
CA THR A 82 -20.76 -19.41 -30.28
C THR A 82 -22.20 -19.67 -29.87
N GLU A 83 -22.84 -18.68 -29.26
CA GLU A 83 -24.30 -18.58 -29.19
C GLU A 83 -24.82 -17.60 -30.24
N GLY A 84 -26.09 -17.77 -30.64
CA GLY A 84 -26.75 -16.90 -31.60
C GLY A 84 -26.31 -17.14 -33.06
N VAL A 85 -26.12 -16.07 -33.81
CA VAL A 85 -25.89 -16.12 -35.26
C VAL A 85 -24.46 -16.52 -35.60
N LEU A 86 -24.32 -17.65 -36.30
CA LEU A 86 -23.05 -18.13 -36.85
C LEU A 86 -22.68 -17.34 -38.13
N PHE A 87 -21.39 -17.06 -38.35
CA PHE A 87 -20.91 -16.29 -39.53
C PHE A 87 -21.13 -16.99 -40.90
N ARG A 88 -21.45 -18.28 -40.88
CA ARG A 88 -21.89 -19.00 -42.09
C ARG A 88 -23.36 -18.75 -42.43
N ASN A 89 -24.15 -18.28 -41.45
CA ASN A 89 -25.58 -17.98 -41.54
C ASN A 89 -25.89 -16.47 -41.55
N SER A 90 -24.95 -15.61 -41.16
CA SER A 90 -25.06 -14.15 -41.29
C SER A 90 -25.22 -13.71 -42.76
N TRP A 91 -25.76 -12.51 -42.96
CA TRP A 91 -26.47 -12.18 -44.19
C TRP A 91 -25.64 -12.32 -45.48
N ASN A 92 -26.13 -13.20 -46.36
CA ASN A 92 -25.48 -13.58 -47.60
C ASN A 92 -25.68 -12.54 -48.73
N GLY A 93 -24.92 -11.44 -48.71
CA GLY A 93 -25.04 -10.39 -49.75
C GLY A 93 -24.00 -9.28 -49.72
N LYS A 94 -22.84 -9.48 -50.37
CA LYS A 94 -21.71 -8.52 -50.57
C LYS A 94 -20.99 -8.00 -49.33
N SER A 95 -21.66 -7.84 -48.18
CA SER A 95 -21.02 -7.60 -46.89
C SER A 95 -21.49 -8.63 -45.86
N LYS A 96 -20.62 -9.58 -45.52
CA LYS A 96 -20.72 -10.30 -44.25
C LYS A 96 -20.10 -9.45 -43.17
N GLY A 97 -20.68 -9.39 -41.97
CA GLY A 97 -20.18 -8.56 -40.87
C GLY A 97 -18.68 -8.78 -40.58
N ASN A 98 -17.87 -7.75 -40.82
CA ASN A 98 -16.45 -7.75 -40.43
C ASN A 98 -16.26 -7.41 -38.96
N HIS A 99 -17.10 -6.51 -38.45
CA HIS A 99 -16.96 -5.83 -37.17
C HIS A 99 -16.58 -6.75 -36.00
N GLY A 100 -17.32 -7.83 -35.76
CA GLY A 100 -17.06 -8.74 -34.63
C GLY A 100 -15.78 -9.55 -34.77
N SER A 101 -15.37 -9.85 -36.01
CA SER A 101 -14.06 -10.46 -36.28
C SER A 101 -12.94 -9.46 -36.08
N HIS A 102 -13.15 -8.19 -36.46
CA HIS A 102 -12.19 -7.12 -36.24
C HIS A 102 -11.98 -6.86 -34.74
N VAL A 103 -13.09 -6.74 -33.98
CA VAL A 103 -13.12 -6.60 -32.52
C VAL A 103 -12.37 -7.76 -31.84
N ALA A 104 -12.69 -9.01 -32.18
CA ALA A 104 -11.97 -10.18 -31.67
C ALA A 104 -10.47 -10.18 -32.04
N GLY A 105 -10.13 -9.67 -33.22
CA GLY A 105 -8.74 -9.50 -33.67
C GLY A 105 -7.95 -8.56 -32.77
N ILE A 106 -8.54 -7.43 -32.34
CA ILE A 106 -7.92 -6.47 -31.42
C ILE A 106 -7.72 -7.08 -30.02
N ILE A 107 -8.72 -7.78 -29.48
CA ILE A 107 -8.61 -8.38 -28.14
C ILE A 107 -7.53 -9.46 -28.13
N LEU A 108 -7.62 -10.43 -29.06
CA LEU A 108 -6.94 -11.72 -28.92
C LEU A 108 -6.40 -12.34 -30.21
N GLY A 109 -6.33 -11.59 -31.31
CA GLY A 109 -5.81 -12.11 -32.58
C GLY A 109 -4.42 -12.73 -32.40
N LYS A 110 -4.27 -14.01 -32.77
CA LYS A 110 -3.03 -14.79 -32.62
C LYS A 110 -1.82 -14.07 -33.24
N LYS A 111 -0.70 -14.03 -32.52
CA LYS A 111 0.61 -13.67 -33.10
C LYS A 111 1.07 -14.79 -34.02
N ILE A 112 1.08 -14.54 -35.32
CA ILE A 112 1.46 -15.52 -36.36
C ILE A 112 2.92 -15.30 -36.80
N ASN A 113 3.32 -14.03 -36.98
CA ASN A 113 4.70 -13.57 -37.17
C ASN A 113 4.77 -12.06 -36.87
N ASP A 114 5.97 -11.46 -36.82
CA ASP A 114 6.16 -10.06 -36.41
C ASP A 114 5.68 -9.01 -37.42
N ASN A 115 5.42 -9.39 -38.68
CA ASN A 115 4.91 -8.46 -39.71
C ASN A 115 3.38 -8.35 -39.71
N GLU A 116 2.67 -9.29 -39.08
CA GLU A 116 1.22 -9.32 -39.04
C GLU A 116 0.67 -8.72 -37.73
N PRO A 117 -0.45 -7.99 -37.76
CA PRO A 117 -1.06 -7.46 -36.54
C PRO A 117 -1.65 -8.59 -35.69
N TYR A 118 -1.51 -8.45 -34.37
CA TYR A 118 -1.94 -9.39 -33.36
C TYR A 118 -2.46 -8.64 -32.14
N GLY A 119 -3.39 -9.26 -31.41
CA GLY A 119 -4.17 -8.61 -30.36
C GLY A 119 -3.36 -8.24 -29.12
N VAL A 120 -4.04 -7.54 -28.20
CA VAL A 120 -3.46 -7.16 -26.91
C VAL A 120 -3.20 -8.39 -26.03
N ALA A 121 -4.20 -9.25 -25.88
CA ALA A 121 -4.14 -10.53 -25.18
C ALA A 121 -4.08 -11.69 -26.18
N HIS A 122 -3.02 -11.71 -27.01
CA HIS A 122 -2.92 -12.58 -28.19
C HIS A 122 -2.90 -14.09 -27.92
N ASN A 123 -2.84 -14.57 -26.67
CA ASN A 123 -2.98 -15.98 -26.29
C ASN A 123 -4.25 -16.30 -25.48
N ALA A 124 -5.12 -15.32 -25.23
CA ALA A 124 -6.45 -15.55 -24.64
C ALA A 124 -7.39 -16.35 -25.56
N LYS A 125 -8.44 -16.93 -24.97
CA LYS A 125 -9.51 -17.70 -25.66
C LYS A 125 -10.87 -17.01 -25.49
N PHE A 126 -11.88 -17.40 -26.28
CA PHE A 126 -13.19 -16.73 -26.22
C PHE A 126 -14.41 -17.60 -26.47
N TYR A 127 -15.52 -17.18 -25.84
CA TYR A 127 -16.88 -17.44 -26.30
C TYR A 127 -17.46 -16.18 -26.93
N ASN A 128 -18.38 -16.31 -27.88
CA ASN A 128 -19.06 -15.15 -28.47
C ASN A 128 -20.57 -15.34 -28.59
N LEU A 129 -21.29 -14.21 -28.55
CA LEU A 129 -22.70 -14.10 -28.90
C LEU A 129 -22.82 -13.29 -30.18
N GLY A 130 -23.19 -13.95 -31.28
CA GLY A 130 -23.49 -13.30 -32.56
C GLY A 130 -24.91 -12.77 -32.54
N ALA A 131 -25.05 -11.44 -32.46
CA ALA A 131 -26.31 -10.78 -32.13
C ALA A 131 -26.55 -9.44 -32.83
N ILE A 132 -25.52 -8.58 -32.88
CA ILE A 132 -25.69 -7.18 -33.31
C ILE A 132 -25.92 -7.11 -34.82
N GLU A 133 -26.88 -6.28 -35.25
CA GLU A 133 -27.30 -6.03 -36.64
C GLU A 133 -27.76 -7.25 -37.48
N GLU A 134 -27.71 -8.46 -36.93
CA GLU A 134 -28.14 -9.67 -37.62
C GLU A 134 -29.67 -9.75 -37.71
N LYS A 135 -30.18 -9.91 -38.94
CA LYS A 135 -31.63 -10.01 -39.23
C LYS A 135 -32.36 -11.08 -38.40
N TYR A 136 -31.65 -12.13 -37.99
CA TYR A 136 -32.16 -13.28 -37.24
C TYR A 136 -31.99 -13.14 -35.72
N TYR A 137 -31.57 -11.99 -35.17
CA TYR A 137 -31.44 -11.81 -33.72
C TYR A 137 -32.74 -12.11 -32.97
N ASN A 138 -33.87 -11.69 -33.53
CA ASN A 138 -35.21 -11.90 -32.97
C ASN A 138 -35.65 -13.38 -32.90
N ASP A 139 -34.95 -14.29 -33.59
CA ASP A 139 -35.22 -15.74 -33.56
C ASP A 139 -34.44 -16.45 -32.44
N ILE A 140 -33.51 -15.76 -31.77
CA ILE A 140 -32.74 -16.31 -30.65
C ILE A 140 -33.59 -16.20 -29.37
N GLY A 141 -33.95 -17.34 -28.79
CA GLY A 141 -34.78 -17.41 -27.59
C GLY A 141 -34.22 -16.61 -26.40
N GLY A 142 -35.12 -16.01 -25.62
CA GLY A 142 -34.82 -14.96 -24.63
C GLY A 142 -34.04 -15.37 -23.38
N ASN A 143 -32.82 -15.88 -23.53
CA ASN A 143 -31.80 -16.02 -22.48
C ASN A 143 -30.36 -15.94 -23.06
N ALA A 144 -30.19 -15.30 -24.23
CA ALA A 144 -28.99 -15.41 -25.05
C ALA A 144 -27.69 -15.02 -24.33
N VAL A 145 -27.70 -13.92 -23.57
CA VAL A 145 -26.55 -13.42 -22.79
C VAL A 145 -26.09 -14.44 -21.75
N ASN A 146 -27.02 -14.96 -20.95
CA ASN A 146 -26.71 -15.97 -19.93
C ASN A 146 -26.22 -17.28 -20.57
N ASN A 147 -26.86 -17.75 -21.64
CA ASN A 147 -26.40 -18.92 -22.39
C ASN A 147 -24.99 -18.72 -22.96
N ALA A 148 -24.66 -17.50 -23.41
CA ALA A 148 -23.38 -17.18 -24.01
C ALA A 148 -22.23 -17.14 -23.01
N PHE A 149 -22.45 -16.62 -21.80
CA PHE A 149 -21.35 -16.24 -20.91
C PHE A 149 -21.41 -16.78 -19.47
N LYS A 150 -22.60 -17.09 -18.91
CA LYS A 150 -22.73 -17.54 -17.51
C LYS A 150 -22.10 -18.92 -17.30
N ASN A 151 -21.44 -19.14 -16.16
CA ASN A 151 -20.74 -20.39 -15.80
C ASN A 151 -19.58 -20.81 -16.73
N LYS A 152 -18.97 -19.89 -17.51
CA LYS A 152 -17.89 -20.22 -18.49
C LYS A 152 -16.49 -19.70 -18.13
N ASP A 153 -16.27 -19.33 -16.86
CA ASP A 153 -15.04 -18.72 -16.33
C ASP A 153 -14.51 -17.49 -17.09
N ILE A 154 -15.43 -16.74 -17.70
CA ILE A 154 -15.13 -15.50 -18.41
C ILE A 154 -14.81 -14.40 -17.39
N LYS A 155 -13.70 -13.69 -17.59
CA LYS A 155 -13.30 -12.56 -16.72
C LYS A 155 -13.80 -11.20 -17.22
N VAL A 156 -13.89 -11.05 -18.54
CA VAL A 156 -14.28 -9.80 -19.21
C VAL A 156 -15.12 -10.09 -20.46
N ILE A 157 -16.16 -9.28 -20.70
CA ILE A 157 -17.01 -9.30 -21.90
C ILE A 157 -16.88 -7.96 -22.62
N ASN A 158 -16.64 -8.00 -23.93
CA ASN A 158 -16.57 -6.81 -24.78
C ASN A 158 -17.90 -6.52 -25.48
N HIS A 159 -18.33 -5.26 -25.43
CA HIS A 159 -19.55 -4.73 -26.07
C HIS A 159 -19.20 -3.56 -26.99
N SER A 160 -19.08 -3.81 -28.29
CA SER A 160 -18.81 -2.78 -29.29
C SER A 160 -20.10 -2.25 -29.95
N TRP A 161 -21.14 -2.05 -29.15
CA TRP A 161 -22.49 -1.61 -29.55
C TRP A 161 -23.10 -0.69 -28.49
N GLY A 162 -24.12 0.09 -28.85
CA GLY A 162 -24.88 0.93 -27.90
C GLY A 162 -26.13 1.54 -28.55
N LYS A 163 -27.17 1.80 -27.75
CA LYS A 163 -28.43 2.41 -28.24
C LYS A 163 -28.29 3.92 -28.43
N GLY A 164 -29.07 4.50 -29.36
CA GLY A 164 -29.16 5.95 -29.59
C GLY A 164 -29.93 6.71 -28.50
N LEU A 165 -29.63 6.47 -27.23
CA LEU A 165 -30.32 6.99 -26.05
C LEU A 165 -29.27 7.54 -25.06
N TYR A 166 -29.43 8.77 -24.61
CA TYR A 166 -28.43 9.54 -23.86
C TYR A 166 -29.08 10.17 -22.61
N PRO A 167 -29.35 9.36 -21.56
CA PRO A 167 -30.21 9.77 -20.44
C PRO A 167 -29.62 10.91 -19.61
N LEU A 168 -28.29 10.95 -19.46
CA LEU A 168 -27.54 11.94 -18.67
C LEU A 168 -27.65 13.37 -19.23
N ILE A 169 -28.14 13.55 -20.46
CA ILE A 169 -28.30 14.85 -21.13
C ILE A 169 -29.69 15.02 -21.79
N ASP A 170 -30.67 14.22 -21.35
CA ASP A 170 -32.06 14.21 -21.85
C ASP A 170 -32.21 14.15 -23.37
N MET A 171 -31.45 13.26 -24.05
CA MET A 171 -31.45 13.20 -25.52
C MET A 171 -31.57 11.77 -26.08
N GLN A 172 -32.13 11.66 -27.27
CA GLN A 172 -32.24 10.43 -28.06
C GLN A 172 -32.12 10.71 -29.56
N LEU A 173 -31.71 9.69 -30.33
CA LEU A 173 -31.77 9.66 -31.79
C LEU A 173 -33.03 8.90 -32.22
N LYS A 174 -34.00 9.58 -32.85
CA LYS A 174 -35.28 8.99 -33.26
C LYS A 174 -35.74 9.52 -34.62
N GLY A 175 -35.79 8.63 -35.61
CA GLY A 175 -36.12 8.99 -37.00
C GLY A 175 -35.05 9.89 -37.64
N ASN A 176 -33.77 9.52 -37.46
CA ASN A 176 -32.59 10.24 -37.96
C ASN A 176 -32.52 11.71 -37.52
N ARG A 177 -33.03 12.02 -36.32
CA ARG A 177 -32.96 13.35 -35.68
C ARG A 177 -32.79 13.20 -34.18
N TYR A 178 -32.02 14.12 -33.58
CA TYR A 178 -31.93 14.22 -32.13
C TYR A 178 -33.13 14.94 -31.55
N ARG A 179 -33.64 14.43 -30.42
CA ARG A 179 -34.85 14.90 -29.73
C ARG A 179 -34.69 14.78 -28.23
N ASP A 180 -35.42 15.62 -27.49
CA ASP A 180 -35.63 15.50 -26.05
C ASP A 180 -36.11 14.06 -25.73
N LEU A 181 -35.53 13.39 -24.72
CA LEU A 181 -35.83 12.00 -24.39
C LEU A 181 -37.04 11.92 -23.45
N LEU A 182 -36.96 12.51 -22.27
CA LEU A 182 -37.97 12.57 -21.22
C LEU A 182 -39.34 13.02 -21.76
N ARG A 183 -39.36 14.01 -22.67
CA ARG A 183 -40.57 14.48 -23.35
C ARG A 183 -41.26 13.37 -24.14
N ASP A 184 -40.49 12.58 -24.87
CA ASP A 184 -41.00 11.48 -25.69
C ASP A 184 -41.41 10.30 -24.81
N ILE A 185 -40.66 9.95 -23.75
CA ILE A 185 -41.12 8.88 -22.84
C ILE A 185 -42.39 9.31 -22.08
N LYS A 186 -42.51 10.59 -21.70
CA LYS A 186 -43.76 11.18 -21.15
C LYS A 186 -45.00 10.97 -22.05
N SER A 187 -44.81 10.72 -23.35
CA SER A 187 -45.92 10.37 -24.28
C SER A 187 -46.17 8.87 -24.45
N GLN A 188 -45.33 8.00 -23.86
CA GLN A 188 -45.30 6.55 -24.10
C GLN A 188 -45.36 5.70 -22.81
N TYR A 189 -45.16 6.27 -21.61
CA TYR A 189 -45.14 5.51 -20.35
C TYR A 189 -46.43 4.72 -20.06
N PRO A 190 -46.32 3.59 -19.32
CA PRO A 190 -47.44 3.03 -18.57
C PRO A 190 -48.02 4.09 -17.61
N ARG A 191 -49.36 4.19 -17.53
CA ARG A 191 -50.06 5.22 -16.73
C ARG A 191 -49.66 5.28 -15.25
N ASN A 192 -49.07 4.22 -14.73
CA ASN A 192 -48.77 4.03 -13.30
C ASN A 192 -47.44 4.68 -12.87
N TRP A 193 -46.60 5.17 -13.79
CA TRP A 193 -45.27 5.73 -13.46
C TRP A 193 -45.26 7.23 -13.14
N GLY A 194 -46.42 7.89 -13.24
CA GLY A 194 -46.60 9.29 -12.81
C GLY A 194 -45.88 10.33 -13.67
N HIS A 195 -45.96 11.60 -13.25
CA HIS A 195 -45.38 12.74 -13.96
C HIS A 195 -43.91 12.98 -13.58
N LYS A 196 -43.06 11.95 -13.66
CA LYS A 196 -41.60 12.06 -13.38
C LYS A 196 -40.98 13.20 -14.22
N ASN A 197 -40.16 14.04 -13.59
CA ASN A 197 -39.56 15.24 -14.20
C ASN A 197 -38.04 15.18 -14.38
N LYS A 198 -37.41 14.10 -13.94
CA LYS A 198 -36.02 13.71 -14.28
C LYS A 198 -36.05 12.37 -15.01
N ILE A 199 -34.91 11.96 -15.56
CA ILE A 199 -34.64 10.57 -15.93
C ILE A 199 -33.87 9.97 -14.75
N ASP A 200 -34.41 8.91 -14.14
CA ASP A 200 -33.89 8.25 -12.94
C ASP A 200 -33.64 6.75 -13.18
N HIS A 201 -33.15 6.05 -12.16
CA HIS A 201 -32.82 4.63 -12.20
C HIS A 201 -33.92 3.78 -12.87
N ASP A 202 -35.19 3.87 -12.42
CA ASP A 202 -36.30 3.05 -13.00
C ASP A 202 -36.42 3.22 -14.51
N ILE A 203 -36.28 4.47 -14.98
CA ILE A 203 -36.41 4.84 -16.39
C ILE A 203 -35.21 4.29 -17.17
N VAL A 204 -33.99 4.47 -16.66
CA VAL A 204 -32.76 3.94 -17.28
C VAL A 204 -32.77 2.42 -17.34
N ASN A 205 -33.21 1.77 -16.27
CA ASN A 205 -33.30 0.32 -16.17
C ASN A 205 -34.27 -0.27 -17.23
N TRP A 206 -35.39 0.42 -17.48
CA TRP A 206 -36.32 0.10 -18.57
C TRP A 206 -35.80 0.41 -19.97
N LEU A 207 -35.12 1.55 -20.18
CA LEU A 207 -34.50 1.93 -21.46
C LEU A 207 -33.34 1.00 -21.85
N ALA A 208 -32.58 0.49 -20.87
CA ALA A 208 -31.51 -0.47 -21.07
C ALA A 208 -32.06 -1.81 -21.60
N GLY A 209 -33.20 -2.28 -21.05
CA GLY A 209 -33.89 -3.48 -21.53
C GLY A 209 -33.20 -4.79 -21.17
N LYS A 210 -33.85 -5.93 -21.47
CA LYS A 210 -33.49 -7.24 -20.88
C LYS A 210 -32.01 -7.63 -21.07
N ASP A 211 -31.48 -7.52 -22.28
CA ASP A 211 -30.12 -8.01 -22.55
C ASP A 211 -29.07 -7.29 -21.70
N THR A 212 -29.26 -5.98 -21.45
CA THR A 212 -28.41 -5.19 -20.55
C THR A 212 -28.68 -5.53 -19.07
N GLN A 213 -29.91 -5.92 -18.69
CA GLN A 213 -30.20 -6.46 -17.34
C GLN A 213 -29.46 -7.79 -17.08
N ASP A 214 -29.44 -8.70 -18.06
CA ASP A 214 -28.69 -9.96 -17.96
C ASP A 214 -27.17 -9.66 -17.79
N LEU A 215 -26.63 -8.64 -18.47
CA LEU A 215 -25.23 -8.20 -18.28
C LEU A 215 -24.98 -7.57 -16.90
N ILE A 216 -25.90 -6.76 -16.36
CA ILE A 216 -25.81 -6.21 -15.00
C ILE A 216 -25.79 -7.36 -13.98
N ALA A 217 -26.61 -8.39 -14.16
CA ALA A 217 -26.56 -9.59 -13.32
C ALA A 217 -25.20 -10.31 -13.41
N LEU A 218 -24.61 -10.49 -14.61
CA LEU A 218 -23.27 -11.05 -14.74
C LEU A 218 -22.18 -10.21 -14.03
N SER A 219 -22.32 -8.88 -13.98
CA SER A 219 -21.41 -8.02 -13.21
C SER A 219 -21.62 -8.08 -11.70
N LYS A 220 -22.86 -8.17 -11.22
CA LYS A 220 -23.17 -8.19 -9.78
C LYS A 220 -23.03 -9.58 -9.14
N ASP A 221 -23.46 -10.63 -9.82
CA ASP A 221 -23.51 -12.00 -9.30
C ASP A 221 -22.23 -12.77 -9.65
N ASP A 222 -21.97 -12.97 -10.95
CA ASP A 222 -20.83 -13.74 -11.47
C ASP A 222 -19.50 -12.94 -11.46
N LYS A 223 -19.55 -11.66 -11.07
CA LYS A 223 -18.42 -10.72 -10.97
C LYS A 223 -17.64 -10.51 -12.27
N ILE A 224 -18.32 -10.54 -13.42
CA ILE A 224 -17.71 -10.38 -14.75
C ILE A 224 -17.61 -8.90 -15.11
N LEU A 225 -16.45 -8.48 -15.65
CA LEU A 225 -16.25 -7.12 -16.16
C LEU A 225 -16.92 -6.95 -17.53
N ASN A 226 -17.87 -6.02 -17.66
CA ASN A 226 -18.40 -5.61 -18.95
C ASN A 226 -17.70 -4.33 -19.44
N VAL A 227 -17.19 -4.35 -20.69
CA VAL A 227 -16.47 -3.22 -21.31
C VAL A 227 -17.26 -2.73 -22.52
N PHE A 228 -17.81 -1.52 -22.42
CA PHE A 228 -18.64 -0.90 -23.45
C PHE A 228 -17.87 0.13 -24.27
N ALA A 229 -18.09 0.12 -25.58
CA ALA A 229 -17.81 1.25 -26.46
C ALA A 229 -18.78 2.40 -26.15
N ALA A 230 -18.25 3.61 -25.90
CA ALA A 230 -19.09 4.76 -25.55
C ALA A 230 -20.14 5.08 -26.63
N GLY A 231 -19.71 5.04 -27.90
CA GLY A 231 -20.52 5.27 -29.10
C GLY A 231 -19.87 6.29 -30.06
N ASN A 232 -20.37 6.36 -31.30
CA ASN A 232 -19.69 7.01 -32.44
C ASN A 232 -20.46 8.21 -33.03
N SER A 233 -21.18 8.98 -32.20
CA SER A 233 -22.10 10.05 -32.66
C SER A 233 -21.68 11.48 -32.28
N GLY A 234 -20.52 11.66 -31.65
CA GLY A 234 -19.96 12.95 -31.22
C GLY A 234 -20.69 13.63 -30.06
N ILE A 235 -21.54 12.90 -29.36
CA ILE A 235 -22.35 13.39 -28.24
C ILE A 235 -21.48 13.57 -26.99
N ILE A 236 -21.75 14.60 -26.18
CA ILE A 236 -20.97 14.90 -24.97
C ILE A 236 -21.19 13.90 -23.81
N SER A 237 -22.12 12.96 -23.96
CA SER A 237 -22.36 11.86 -23.02
C SER A 237 -22.57 10.55 -23.80
N SER A 238 -22.38 9.42 -23.12
CA SER A 238 -22.34 8.08 -23.72
C SER A 238 -23.73 7.42 -23.77
N SER A 239 -23.86 6.34 -24.56
CA SER A 239 -25.12 5.61 -24.71
C SER A 239 -25.64 4.98 -23.41
N VAL A 240 -26.96 4.82 -23.28
CA VAL A 240 -27.66 4.31 -22.07
C VAL A 240 -27.05 3.05 -21.48
N ASP A 241 -26.62 2.12 -22.33
CA ASP A 241 -26.03 0.84 -21.93
C ASP A 241 -24.64 0.99 -21.30
N ALA A 242 -23.85 1.94 -21.79
CA ALA A 242 -22.52 2.25 -21.24
C ALA A 242 -22.60 3.02 -19.91
N VAL A 243 -23.72 3.69 -19.63
CA VAL A 243 -23.87 4.61 -18.48
C VAL A 243 -24.82 4.13 -17.37
N VAL A 244 -25.29 2.88 -17.42
CA VAL A 244 -26.06 2.28 -16.30
C VAL A 244 -25.40 2.41 -14.92
N PRO A 245 -24.05 2.37 -14.76
CA PRO A 245 -23.43 2.51 -13.44
C PRO A 245 -23.53 3.92 -12.83
N SER A 246 -23.83 4.95 -13.64
CA SER A 246 -24.15 6.30 -13.12
C SER A 246 -25.49 6.36 -12.39
N TYR A 247 -26.36 5.36 -12.60
CA TYR A 247 -27.70 5.27 -12.00
C TYR A 247 -27.82 4.13 -10.98
N ASP A 248 -26.83 3.25 -10.88
CA ASP A 248 -26.71 2.18 -9.89
C ASP A 248 -25.21 1.95 -9.61
N GLU A 249 -24.70 2.62 -8.58
CA GLU A 249 -23.25 2.69 -8.30
C GLU A 249 -22.68 1.38 -7.69
N ASP A 250 -23.52 0.36 -7.51
CA ASP A 250 -23.07 -0.99 -7.17
C ASP A 250 -22.60 -1.78 -8.40
N ILE A 251 -22.85 -1.31 -9.63
CA ILE A 251 -22.34 -1.88 -10.90
C ILE A 251 -20.86 -1.49 -11.12
N ARG A 252 -19.97 -1.86 -10.19
CA ARG A 252 -18.53 -1.53 -10.25
C ARG A 252 -17.77 -2.24 -11.37
N ALA A 253 -18.20 -3.44 -11.76
CA ALA A 253 -17.55 -4.28 -12.78
C ALA A 253 -17.92 -3.84 -14.22
N TRP A 254 -17.80 -2.55 -14.52
CA TRP A 254 -18.25 -1.93 -15.76
C TRP A 254 -17.26 -0.84 -16.21
N LEU A 255 -16.99 -0.76 -17.51
CA LEU A 255 -16.16 0.28 -18.13
C LEU A 255 -16.82 0.86 -19.37
N ASN A 256 -16.63 2.17 -19.57
CA ASN A 256 -17.10 2.95 -20.70
C ASN A 256 -15.89 3.53 -21.47
N VAL A 257 -15.74 3.18 -22.75
CA VAL A 257 -14.50 3.41 -23.50
C VAL A 257 -14.70 4.38 -24.66
N GLY A 258 -14.09 5.55 -24.54
CA GLY A 258 -13.99 6.56 -25.60
C GLY A 258 -12.79 6.30 -26.53
N ASN A 259 -12.88 6.86 -27.73
CA ASN A 259 -11.92 6.64 -28.81
C ASN A 259 -10.86 7.75 -28.86
N LEU A 260 -9.59 7.38 -28.73
CA LEU A 260 -8.43 8.23 -28.92
C LEU A 260 -7.91 8.16 -30.36
N ASN A 261 -7.69 9.33 -30.97
CA ASN A 261 -7.01 9.44 -32.25
C ASN A 261 -5.49 9.29 -32.07
N ALA A 262 -4.94 8.13 -32.43
CA ALA A 262 -3.51 7.86 -32.31
C ALA A 262 -2.63 8.79 -33.15
N LEU A 263 -3.13 9.40 -34.24
CA LEU A 263 -2.38 10.38 -35.01
C LEU A 263 -2.27 11.72 -34.26
N ASN A 264 -3.35 12.18 -33.62
CA ASN A 264 -3.41 13.47 -32.91
C ASN A 264 -2.82 13.45 -31.50
N ALA A 265 -2.50 12.25 -30.98
CA ALA A 265 -1.79 12.07 -29.73
C ALA A 265 -0.26 12.06 -29.95
N GLU A 266 0.48 12.75 -29.09
CA GLU A 266 1.94 12.68 -29.00
C GLU A 266 2.34 12.34 -27.56
N LYS A 267 3.13 11.28 -27.39
CA LYS A 267 3.65 10.82 -26.11
C LYS A 267 5.00 11.50 -25.86
N ASN A 268 5.06 12.35 -24.84
CA ASN A 268 6.25 13.14 -24.52
C ASN A 268 7.26 12.31 -23.70
N ALA A 269 8.49 12.80 -23.56
CA ALA A 269 9.57 12.08 -22.88
C ALA A 269 9.35 11.88 -21.36
N ASP A 270 8.47 12.66 -20.74
CA ASP A 270 8.03 12.52 -19.34
C ASP A 270 6.85 11.54 -19.16
N GLY A 271 6.35 10.97 -20.26
CA GLY A 271 5.15 10.11 -20.27
C GLY A 271 3.82 10.87 -20.29
N SER A 272 3.81 12.21 -20.35
CA SER A 272 2.58 12.97 -20.63
C SER A 272 2.11 12.73 -22.07
N ILE A 273 0.80 12.85 -22.32
CA ILE A 273 0.22 12.73 -23.67
C ILE A 273 -0.35 14.08 -24.09
N THR A 274 0.22 14.69 -25.12
CA THR A 274 -0.30 15.88 -25.76
C THR A 274 -1.35 15.50 -26.80
N LEU A 275 -2.56 16.07 -26.68
CA LEU A 275 -3.61 15.93 -27.68
C LEU A 275 -3.69 17.21 -28.51
N LYS A 276 -3.58 17.08 -29.83
CA LYS A 276 -3.59 18.21 -30.76
C LYS A 276 -4.89 18.21 -31.56
N ASN A 277 -5.42 19.39 -31.85
CA ASN A 277 -6.47 19.51 -32.86
C ASN A 277 -5.81 19.44 -34.25
N ASP A 278 -6.07 18.38 -35.04
CA ASP A 278 -5.67 18.31 -36.45
C ASP A 278 -6.90 18.31 -37.38
N PHE A 279 -6.84 19.11 -38.43
CA PHE A 279 -7.93 19.42 -39.36
C PHE A 279 -7.68 18.82 -40.76
N GLN A 280 -6.55 18.13 -40.96
CA GLN A 280 -6.16 17.54 -42.25
C GLN A 280 -6.48 16.04 -42.35
N ILE A 281 -6.92 15.41 -41.25
CA ILE A 281 -7.07 13.95 -41.15
C ILE A 281 -8.49 13.51 -41.53
N SER A 282 -8.63 13.00 -42.75
CA SER A 282 -9.89 12.46 -43.30
C SER A 282 -10.29 11.11 -42.68
N TRP A 283 -11.59 10.92 -42.46
CA TRP A 283 -12.16 9.61 -42.17
C TRP A 283 -12.15 8.76 -43.46
N ASN A 284 -11.23 7.80 -43.55
CA ASN A 284 -11.38 6.66 -44.45
C ASN A 284 -12.17 5.57 -43.71
N ASP A 285 -13.44 5.38 -44.08
CA ASP A 285 -14.12 4.11 -43.79
C ASP A 285 -13.83 3.13 -44.93
N ALA A 286 -13.21 1.99 -44.60
CA ALA A 286 -12.86 0.94 -45.56
C ALA A 286 -14.07 0.10 -46.01
N GLU A 287 -15.18 0.12 -45.24
CA GLU A 287 -16.39 -0.65 -45.50
C GLU A 287 -17.35 0.08 -46.44
N SER A 288 -17.73 1.32 -46.11
CA SER A 288 -18.50 2.16 -47.04
C SER A 288 -17.63 2.57 -48.22
N LYS A 289 -18.10 2.24 -49.41
CA LYS A 289 -17.44 2.59 -50.66
C LYS A 289 -18.34 3.50 -51.49
N ASP A 290 -17.72 4.44 -52.19
CA ASP A 290 -18.39 5.25 -53.20
C ASP A 290 -18.85 4.38 -54.38
N PHE A 291 -19.59 4.99 -55.32
CA PHE A 291 -20.08 4.31 -56.52
C PHE A 291 -18.96 3.69 -57.38
N TYR A 292 -17.71 4.11 -57.20
CA TYR A 292 -16.53 3.63 -57.92
C TYR A 292 -15.71 2.59 -57.12
N GLY A 293 -16.18 2.16 -55.94
CA GLY A 293 -15.53 1.15 -55.10
C GLY A 293 -14.39 1.68 -54.22
N ARG A 294 -14.18 2.99 -54.17
CA ARG A 294 -13.17 3.65 -53.31
C ARG A 294 -13.74 3.83 -51.90
N PRO A 295 -12.96 3.69 -50.82
CA PRO A 295 -13.37 4.06 -49.46
C PRO A 295 -14.03 5.45 -49.43
N THR A 296 -15.12 5.64 -48.69
CA THR A 296 -15.70 7.00 -48.59
C THR A 296 -14.80 7.88 -47.73
N GLN A 297 -14.24 8.91 -48.36
CA GLN A 297 -13.41 9.91 -47.69
C GLN A 297 -14.27 11.04 -47.16
N TRP A 298 -14.50 11.02 -45.85
CA TRP A 298 -15.11 12.15 -45.17
C TRP A 298 -13.99 13.15 -44.87
N ILE A 299 -13.99 14.27 -45.58
CA ILE A 299 -13.08 15.40 -45.31
C ILE A 299 -13.62 16.11 -44.07
N GLY A 300 -13.30 15.52 -42.92
CA GLY A 300 -13.67 15.99 -41.59
C GLY A 300 -12.51 16.68 -40.89
N ILE A 301 -12.87 17.56 -39.97
CA ILE A 301 -12.02 17.95 -38.85
C ILE A 301 -11.83 16.71 -37.95
N ASP A 302 -10.66 16.53 -37.32
CA ASP A 302 -10.29 15.42 -36.41
C ASP A 302 -11.07 14.11 -36.58
N GLY A 303 -10.61 13.27 -37.50
CA GLY A 303 -11.20 11.97 -37.85
C GLY A 303 -11.33 10.92 -36.74
N SER A 304 -11.14 11.23 -35.46
CA SER A 304 -11.51 10.28 -34.38
C SER A 304 -12.01 10.93 -33.09
N LEU A 305 -11.45 12.06 -32.66
CA LEU A 305 -11.93 12.72 -31.45
C LEU A 305 -13.26 13.47 -31.68
N LEU A 306 -13.64 13.76 -32.93
CA LEU A 306 -14.96 14.37 -33.20
C LEU A 306 -16.14 13.43 -32.95
N SER A 307 -16.05 12.17 -33.39
CA SER A 307 -17.18 11.23 -33.39
C SER A 307 -17.26 10.35 -32.15
N SER A 308 -16.17 10.18 -31.38
CA SER A 308 -16.27 9.56 -30.04
C SER A 308 -17.33 10.26 -29.20
N GLN A 309 -18.16 9.51 -28.49
CA GLN A 309 -18.93 10.08 -27.39
C GLN A 309 -17.99 10.45 -26.23
N LEU A 310 -18.41 11.38 -25.37
CA LEU A 310 -17.69 11.82 -24.16
C LEU A 310 -18.43 11.36 -22.88
N PHE A 311 -17.97 11.83 -21.72
CA PHE A 311 -18.24 11.21 -20.42
C PHE A 311 -18.98 12.11 -19.42
N VAL A 312 -19.69 13.15 -19.89
CA VAL A 312 -20.57 13.97 -19.03
C VAL A 312 -21.51 13.05 -18.26
N GLY A 313 -21.44 13.08 -16.92
CA GLY A 313 -22.21 12.26 -16.00
C GLY A 313 -21.80 10.78 -15.86
N SER A 314 -20.63 10.36 -16.37
CA SER A 314 -20.17 8.94 -16.33
C SER A 314 -18.67 8.76 -16.05
N THR A 315 -18.00 9.79 -15.51
CA THR A 315 -16.53 9.85 -15.38
C THR A 315 -15.92 8.77 -14.47
N ASN A 316 -16.63 8.31 -13.44
CA ASN A 316 -16.19 7.24 -12.51
C ASN A 316 -16.03 5.85 -13.14
N TYR A 317 -16.47 5.65 -14.39
CA TYR A 317 -16.46 4.37 -15.10
C TYR A 317 -15.76 4.47 -16.46
N SER A 318 -15.23 5.65 -16.81
CA SER A 318 -14.85 5.99 -18.17
C SER A 318 -13.35 6.14 -18.38
N LEU A 319 -12.82 5.76 -19.54
CA LEU A 319 -11.44 6.04 -19.97
C LEU A 319 -11.30 6.06 -21.50
N LEU A 320 -10.17 6.57 -22.01
CA LEU A 320 -9.84 6.58 -23.43
C LEU A 320 -8.92 5.43 -23.82
N ALA A 321 -9.13 4.84 -24.99
CA ALA A 321 -8.17 3.95 -25.65
C ALA A 321 -8.09 4.23 -27.17
N PRO A 322 -6.97 3.92 -27.84
CA PRO A 322 -6.85 4.12 -29.29
C PRO A 322 -7.89 3.31 -30.08
N GLY A 323 -8.58 3.99 -31.00
CA GLY A 323 -9.62 3.37 -31.83
C GLY A 323 -9.68 3.94 -33.25
N TYR A 324 -8.61 4.61 -33.72
CA TYR A 324 -8.53 5.18 -35.08
C TYR A 324 -7.66 4.31 -36.01
N GLN A 325 -8.24 3.87 -37.13
CA GLN A 325 -7.58 3.08 -38.18
C GLN A 325 -6.79 1.86 -37.65
N ILE A 326 -7.35 1.22 -36.62
CA ILE A 326 -6.76 0.05 -35.96
C ILE A 326 -6.85 -1.12 -36.94
N LEU A 327 -5.72 -1.75 -37.25
CA LEU A 327 -5.63 -2.84 -38.24
C LEU A 327 -5.86 -4.21 -37.58
N ALA A 328 -7.00 -4.85 -37.82
CA ALA A 328 -7.29 -6.18 -37.27
C ALA A 328 -8.01 -7.12 -38.25
N ALA A 329 -8.48 -8.28 -37.78
CA ALA A 329 -8.86 -9.43 -38.61
C ALA A 329 -10.07 -9.14 -39.52
N ASN A 330 -9.91 -9.37 -40.83
CA ASN A 330 -10.96 -9.22 -41.83
C ASN A 330 -11.79 -10.50 -41.95
N ALA A 331 -13.09 -10.46 -41.67
CA ALA A 331 -13.96 -11.64 -41.76
C ALA A 331 -14.10 -12.15 -43.21
N ASN A 332 -14.00 -11.27 -44.21
CA ASN A 332 -14.26 -11.57 -45.62
C ASN A 332 -13.02 -12.10 -46.37
N LEU A 333 -12.34 -13.13 -45.84
CA LEU A 333 -11.18 -13.80 -46.48
C LEU A 333 -11.46 -14.37 -47.89
N SER A 334 -12.72 -14.69 -48.21
CA SER A 334 -13.10 -15.50 -49.36
C SER A 334 -13.59 -14.67 -50.57
N ALA A 335 -12.72 -13.84 -51.17
CA ALA A 335 -13.08 -13.02 -52.34
C ALA A 335 -11.93 -12.71 -53.32
N THR A 336 -10.93 -13.58 -53.46
CA THR A 336 -9.85 -13.56 -54.48
C THR A 336 -8.86 -12.37 -54.43
N TYR A 337 -9.26 -11.23 -53.87
CA TYR A 337 -8.52 -9.95 -53.85
C TYR A 337 -8.74 -9.15 -52.54
N LYS A 338 -9.12 -9.81 -51.43
CA LYS A 338 -9.30 -9.15 -50.13
C LYS A 338 -8.13 -9.46 -49.19
N GLU A 339 -7.67 -8.42 -48.49
CA GLU A 339 -6.58 -8.50 -47.51
C GLU A 339 -7.01 -9.28 -46.26
N LYS A 340 -6.07 -9.98 -45.62
CA LYS A 340 -6.31 -10.78 -44.38
C LYS A 340 -6.69 -9.91 -43.18
N TYR A 341 -6.32 -8.64 -43.22
CA TYR A 341 -6.60 -7.62 -42.21
C TYR A 341 -7.26 -6.41 -42.88
N ILE A 342 -7.95 -5.59 -42.10
CA ILE A 342 -8.64 -4.37 -42.55
C ILE A 342 -8.51 -3.32 -41.43
N PRO A 343 -8.33 -2.03 -41.73
CA PRO A 343 -8.39 -0.97 -40.72
C PRO A 343 -9.85 -0.57 -40.44
N MET A 344 -10.21 -0.41 -39.17
CA MET A 344 -11.50 0.17 -38.77
C MET A 344 -11.33 1.27 -37.72
N THR A 345 -12.34 2.14 -37.60
CA THR A 345 -12.32 3.29 -36.68
C THR A 345 -13.59 3.36 -35.84
N GLY A 346 -13.44 3.56 -34.53
CA GLY A 346 -14.51 3.91 -33.60
C GLY A 346 -14.22 3.54 -32.16
N THR A 347 -15.12 3.91 -31.25
CA THR A 347 -15.16 3.41 -29.87
C THR A 347 -15.26 1.88 -29.83
N SER A 348 -15.88 1.28 -30.86
CA SER A 348 -15.90 -0.15 -31.15
C SER A 348 -14.52 -0.81 -31.29
N MET A 349 -13.47 -0.05 -31.62
CA MET A 349 -12.08 -0.51 -31.72
C MET A 349 -11.25 -0.11 -30.48
N ALA A 350 -11.68 0.91 -29.73
CA ALA A 350 -11.08 1.30 -28.46
C ALA A 350 -11.45 0.33 -27.32
N ALA A 351 -12.74 -0.02 -27.19
CA ALA A 351 -13.24 -0.99 -26.20
C ALA A 351 -12.45 -2.33 -26.20
N PRO A 352 -12.18 -2.98 -27.34
CA PRO A 352 -11.42 -4.23 -27.35
C PRO A 352 -9.93 -4.08 -26.97
N MET A 353 -9.33 -2.89 -27.04
CA MET A 353 -8.00 -2.67 -26.43
C MET A 353 -8.08 -2.75 -24.90
N VAL A 354 -9.11 -2.16 -24.31
CA VAL A 354 -9.37 -2.19 -22.86
C VAL A 354 -9.75 -3.60 -22.42
N SER A 355 -10.61 -4.31 -23.17
CA SER A 355 -10.94 -5.72 -22.92
C SER A 355 -9.72 -6.64 -23.01
N GLY A 356 -8.79 -6.36 -23.93
CA GLY A 356 -7.51 -7.05 -24.00
C GLY A 356 -6.60 -6.75 -22.82
N ALA A 357 -6.48 -5.49 -22.41
CA ALA A 357 -5.71 -5.10 -21.21
C ALA A 357 -6.31 -5.70 -19.92
N ALA A 358 -7.65 -5.76 -19.82
CA ALA A 358 -8.36 -6.44 -18.73
C ALA A 358 -8.00 -7.94 -18.67
N ALA A 359 -7.84 -8.61 -19.82
CA ALA A 359 -7.39 -10.00 -19.85
C ALA A 359 -5.92 -10.16 -19.41
N LEU A 360 -5.03 -9.21 -19.72
CA LEU A 360 -3.66 -9.20 -19.20
C LEU A 360 -3.62 -8.99 -17.67
N VAL A 361 -4.44 -8.05 -17.16
CA VAL A 361 -4.60 -7.81 -15.71
C VAL A 361 -5.16 -9.04 -15.02
N ALA A 362 -6.16 -9.72 -15.60
CA ALA A 362 -6.74 -10.95 -15.07
C ALA A 362 -5.76 -12.14 -15.09
N GLN A 363 -4.83 -12.20 -16.06
CA GLN A 363 -3.76 -13.20 -16.08
C GLN A 363 -2.77 -12.96 -14.93
N LYS A 364 -2.35 -11.70 -14.71
CA LYS A 364 -1.37 -11.35 -13.67
C LYS A 364 -1.94 -11.40 -12.26
N TYR A 365 -3.23 -11.09 -12.11
CA TYR A 365 -3.93 -11.01 -10.82
C TYR A 365 -5.20 -11.91 -10.83
N PRO A 366 -5.06 -13.24 -10.93
CA PRO A 366 -6.19 -14.18 -11.08
C PRO A 366 -7.13 -14.27 -9.87
N PHE A 367 -6.81 -13.56 -8.78
CA PHE A 367 -7.68 -13.37 -7.64
C PHE A 367 -8.66 -12.21 -7.80
N LEU A 368 -8.34 -11.18 -8.58
CA LEU A 368 -9.23 -10.04 -8.80
C LEU A 368 -10.50 -10.47 -9.51
N ASP A 369 -11.60 -9.80 -9.17
CA ASP A 369 -12.88 -9.92 -9.84
C ASP A 369 -13.05 -8.78 -10.86
N GLY A 370 -14.19 -8.73 -11.57
CA GLY A 370 -14.43 -7.71 -12.59
C GLY A 370 -14.45 -6.27 -12.06
N ALA A 371 -14.79 -6.06 -10.78
CA ALA A 371 -14.70 -4.75 -10.15
C ALA A 371 -13.24 -4.39 -9.87
N GLY A 372 -12.46 -5.31 -9.29
CA GLY A 372 -11.02 -5.12 -9.06
C GLY A 372 -10.22 -4.88 -10.33
N ILE A 373 -10.56 -5.57 -11.44
CA ILE A 373 -9.92 -5.35 -12.75
C ILE A 373 -10.27 -3.96 -13.31
N ALA A 374 -11.53 -3.51 -13.17
CA ALA A 374 -11.94 -2.16 -13.55
C ALA A 374 -11.23 -1.08 -12.70
N ASP A 375 -11.15 -1.28 -11.38
CA ASP A 375 -10.50 -0.35 -10.44
C ASP A 375 -9.00 -0.23 -10.73
N VAL A 376 -8.32 -1.33 -11.09
CA VAL A 376 -6.93 -1.28 -11.60
C VAL A 376 -6.86 -0.39 -12.85
N LEU A 377 -7.60 -0.73 -13.92
CA LEU A 377 -7.52 -0.02 -15.21
C LEU A 377 -7.86 1.48 -15.10
N LEU A 378 -8.87 1.83 -14.30
CA LEU A 378 -9.29 3.22 -14.07
C LEU A 378 -8.27 4.00 -13.24
N THR A 379 -7.70 3.41 -12.19
CA THR A 379 -6.77 4.13 -11.30
C THR A 379 -5.36 4.24 -11.88
N THR A 380 -4.98 3.33 -12.78
CA THR A 380 -3.68 3.37 -13.46
C THR A 380 -3.66 4.22 -14.72
N ALA A 381 -4.80 4.48 -15.35
CA ALA A 381 -4.91 5.30 -16.56
C ALA A 381 -4.13 6.63 -16.48
N ASN A 382 -3.56 7.05 -17.61
CA ASN A 382 -2.69 8.21 -17.71
C ASN A 382 -3.51 9.51 -17.72
N LYS A 383 -3.46 10.23 -16.59
CA LYS A 383 -4.11 11.52 -16.36
C LYS A 383 -3.20 12.72 -16.69
N ASN A 384 -1.95 12.50 -17.08
CA ASN A 384 -1.02 13.57 -17.45
C ASN A 384 -1.24 13.97 -18.92
N LEU A 385 -2.30 14.75 -19.17
CA LEU A 385 -2.80 15.07 -20.52
C LEU A 385 -2.65 16.55 -20.84
N ASN A 386 -1.85 16.89 -21.85
CA ASN A 386 -1.79 18.26 -22.38
C ASN A 386 -2.91 18.42 -23.41
N LEU A 387 -4.10 18.80 -22.92
CA LEU A 387 -5.29 19.05 -23.74
C LEU A 387 -5.24 20.43 -24.42
N PRO A 388 -5.90 20.64 -25.56
CA PRO A 388 -6.03 21.96 -26.18
C PRO A 388 -7.13 22.79 -25.50
N ASP A 389 -7.01 24.13 -25.54
CA ASP A 389 -7.96 25.06 -24.90
C ASP A 389 -9.43 24.84 -25.30
N VAL A 390 -9.65 24.53 -26.57
CA VAL A 390 -10.96 24.35 -27.20
C VAL A 390 -10.89 23.18 -28.17
N VAL A 391 -11.89 22.30 -28.14
CA VAL A 391 -12.12 21.23 -29.13
C VAL A 391 -13.49 21.41 -29.78
N LEU A 392 -13.61 20.93 -31.01
CA LEU A 392 -14.90 20.79 -31.70
C LEU A 392 -15.43 19.36 -31.47
N LYS A 393 -16.73 19.14 -31.60
CA LYS A 393 -17.36 17.82 -31.77
C LYS A 393 -18.41 17.91 -32.87
N THR A 394 -18.51 16.94 -33.77
CA THR A 394 -19.60 16.86 -34.76
C THR A 394 -20.72 15.98 -34.26
N ILE A 395 -21.93 16.53 -34.14
CA ILE A 395 -23.13 15.75 -33.82
C ILE A 395 -23.56 15.03 -35.11
N ASP A 396 -23.50 13.69 -35.12
CA ASP A 396 -23.84 12.85 -36.29
C ASP A 396 -23.13 13.35 -37.57
N ASN A 397 -21.80 13.27 -37.57
CA ASN A 397 -20.91 13.69 -38.66
C ASN A 397 -21.12 15.15 -39.17
N GLY A 398 -21.76 16.01 -38.35
CA GLY A 398 -22.05 17.41 -38.64
C GLY A 398 -23.42 17.63 -39.29
N ASN A 399 -24.20 16.58 -39.53
CA ASN A 399 -25.58 16.66 -40.01
C ASN A 399 -26.50 17.27 -38.96
N SER A 400 -26.25 16.97 -37.68
CA SER A 400 -27.09 17.37 -36.55
C SER A 400 -26.49 18.51 -35.70
N GLY A 401 -25.42 19.16 -36.18
CA GLY A 401 -24.77 20.31 -35.53
C GLY A 401 -23.37 20.03 -35.00
N TYR A 402 -22.89 20.91 -34.12
CA TYR A 402 -21.58 20.84 -33.48
C TYR A 402 -21.70 21.14 -31.98
N TYR A 403 -20.76 20.63 -31.18
CA TYR A 403 -20.41 21.25 -29.89
C TYR A 403 -19.08 22.00 -30.01
N VAL A 404 -18.96 23.14 -29.34
CA VAL A 404 -17.68 23.83 -29.09
C VAL A 404 -17.38 23.69 -27.62
N VAL A 405 -16.37 22.88 -27.29
CA VAL A 405 -16.05 22.46 -25.93
C VAL A 405 -14.78 23.16 -25.47
N TYR A 406 -14.91 23.98 -24.44
CA TYR A 406 -13.83 24.68 -23.75
C TYR A 406 -13.30 23.78 -22.62
N LEU A 407 -11.98 23.54 -22.60
CA LEU A 407 -11.33 22.63 -21.66
C LEU A 407 -10.44 23.40 -20.67
N ASN A 408 -9.35 24.02 -21.12
CA ASN A 408 -8.39 24.66 -20.22
C ASN A 408 -8.71 26.13 -19.90
N LYS A 409 -9.58 26.78 -20.68
CA LYS A 409 -10.01 28.17 -20.45
C LYS A 409 -11.53 28.30 -20.28
N ASN A 410 -12.01 29.51 -19.98
CA ASN A 410 -13.44 29.78 -19.78
C ASN A 410 -14.16 30.07 -21.11
N ILE A 411 -15.47 29.85 -21.15
CA ILE A 411 -16.34 30.30 -22.24
C ILE A 411 -16.30 31.85 -22.29
N PRO A 412 -16.03 32.48 -23.44
CA PRO A 412 -15.97 33.93 -23.54
C PRO A 412 -17.36 34.54 -23.45
N ARG A 413 -17.52 35.60 -22.65
CA ARG A 413 -18.83 36.23 -22.36
C ARG A 413 -18.79 37.75 -22.52
N ASN A 414 -19.86 38.27 -23.10
CA ASN A 414 -20.18 39.69 -23.14
C ASN A 414 -20.55 40.20 -21.73
N LEU A 415 -20.53 41.52 -21.52
CA LEU A 415 -20.91 42.17 -20.25
C LEU A 415 -22.35 41.85 -19.77
N ASN A 416 -23.24 41.41 -20.66
CA ASN A 416 -24.60 40.97 -20.35
C ASN A 416 -24.72 39.46 -20.06
N GLY A 417 -23.59 38.76 -19.88
CA GLY A 417 -23.52 37.32 -19.62
C GLY A 417 -23.65 36.40 -20.85
N THR A 418 -24.15 36.89 -21.98
CA THR A 418 -24.27 36.09 -23.23
C THR A 418 -22.90 35.71 -23.79
N ILE A 419 -22.80 34.57 -24.48
CA ILE A 419 -21.54 34.10 -25.07
C ILE A 419 -21.08 35.06 -26.19
N ASN A 420 -19.81 35.44 -26.19
CA ASN A 420 -19.24 36.34 -27.19
C ASN A 420 -18.90 35.60 -28.50
N GLU A 421 -19.79 35.70 -29.50
CA GLU A 421 -19.59 35.14 -30.84
C GLU A 421 -18.26 35.53 -31.47
N ASN A 422 -17.77 36.75 -31.28
CA ASN A 422 -16.53 37.19 -31.91
C ASN A 422 -15.31 36.49 -31.32
N GLU A 423 -15.31 36.19 -30.02
CA GLU A 423 -14.24 35.40 -29.40
C GLU A 423 -14.34 33.92 -29.77
N VAL A 424 -15.54 33.33 -29.77
CA VAL A 424 -15.77 31.96 -30.28
C VAL A 424 -15.29 31.84 -31.75
N ARG A 425 -15.53 32.87 -32.57
CA ARG A 425 -15.04 32.97 -33.95
C ARG A 425 -13.51 32.98 -34.01
N GLN A 426 -12.83 33.74 -33.16
CA GLN A 426 -11.37 33.76 -33.11
C GLN A 426 -10.78 32.43 -32.60
N ASP A 427 -11.45 31.75 -31.66
CA ASP A 427 -11.02 30.44 -31.18
C ASP A 427 -11.10 29.39 -32.29
N LEU A 428 -12.24 29.30 -32.99
CA LEU A 428 -12.42 28.39 -34.13
C LEU A 428 -11.42 28.69 -35.27
N LEU A 429 -11.08 29.96 -35.52
CA LEU A 429 -10.03 30.34 -36.47
C LEU A 429 -8.63 29.92 -36.00
N LYS A 430 -8.28 30.15 -34.73
CA LYS A 430 -6.98 29.75 -34.13
C LYS A 430 -6.77 28.24 -34.12
N MET A 431 -7.85 27.47 -34.00
CA MET A 431 -7.82 26.02 -34.14
C MET A 431 -7.37 25.60 -35.55
N GLY A 432 -7.63 26.41 -36.58
CA GLY A 432 -7.29 26.10 -37.98
C GLY A 432 -8.52 25.88 -38.88
N ILE A 433 -9.72 26.17 -38.39
CA ILE A 433 -10.96 25.99 -39.17
C ILE A 433 -11.06 27.10 -40.24
N PRO A 434 -11.30 26.77 -41.51
CA PRO A 434 -11.40 27.78 -42.57
C PRO A 434 -12.63 28.68 -42.42
N ALA A 435 -12.51 29.92 -42.88
CA ALA A 435 -13.58 30.91 -42.80
C ALA A 435 -14.73 30.64 -43.81
N SER A 436 -14.40 30.19 -45.03
CA SER A 436 -15.36 30.06 -46.14
C SER A 436 -14.93 29.05 -47.22
N ASN A 437 -15.56 27.87 -47.21
CA ASN A 437 -15.61 26.80 -48.22
C ASN A 437 -16.68 25.78 -47.77
N ASP A 438 -17.19 24.91 -48.65
CA ASP A 438 -18.60 24.48 -48.53
C ASP A 438 -18.94 23.49 -47.40
N ASN A 439 -17.99 22.69 -46.91
CA ASN A 439 -18.30 21.55 -46.04
C ASN A 439 -18.22 21.84 -44.54
N ILE A 440 -17.12 22.40 -44.01
CA ILE A 440 -16.97 22.74 -42.59
C ILE A 440 -16.23 24.07 -42.46
N THR A 441 -16.89 25.07 -41.89
CA THR A 441 -16.35 26.42 -41.71
C THR A 441 -16.78 27.02 -40.39
N VAL A 442 -16.01 28.02 -39.93
CA VAL A 442 -16.39 28.86 -38.79
C VAL A 442 -17.79 29.46 -39.00
N THR A 443 -18.11 29.92 -40.21
CA THR A 443 -19.44 30.47 -40.56
C THR A 443 -20.58 29.45 -40.41
N LYS A 444 -20.38 28.21 -40.87
CA LYS A 444 -21.38 27.13 -40.75
C LYS A 444 -21.55 26.68 -39.29
N ILE A 445 -20.46 26.53 -38.55
CA ILE A 445 -20.46 26.19 -37.12
C ILE A 445 -21.20 27.26 -36.32
N LEU A 446 -20.82 28.53 -36.46
CA LEU A 446 -21.46 29.67 -35.78
C LEU A 446 -22.96 29.83 -36.12
N THR A 447 -23.42 29.29 -37.25
CA THR A 447 -24.84 29.29 -37.61
C THR A 447 -25.59 28.15 -36.92
N GLN A 448 -24.99 26.95 -36.84
CA GLN A 448 -25.63 25.78 -36.23
C GLN A 448 -25.64 25.79 -34.69
N ILE A 449 -24.69 26.49 -34.04
CA ILE A 449 -24.65 26.60 -32.56
C ILE A 449 -25.50 27.76 -32.00
N LYS A 450 -26.33 28.40 -32.84
CA LYS A 450 -27.22 29.50 -32.44
C LYS A 450 -28.65 29.05 -32.19
N GLU A 451 -29.26 29.62 -31.16
CA GLU A 451 -30.70 29.57 -30.90
C GLU A 451 -31.19 31.01 -30.70
N ASN A 452 -32.31 31.38 -31.31
CA ASN A 452 -32.85 32.76 -31.32
C ASN A 452 -31.84 33.87 -31.75
N GLY A 453 -30.86 33.51 -32.59
CA GLY A 453 -29.82 34.43 -33.10
C GLY A 453 -28.59 34.59 -32.21
N GLN A 454 -28.60 34.06 -30.98
CA GLN A 454 -27.48 34.09 -30.04
C GLN A 454 -26.81 32.71 -29.92
N ILE A 455 -25.52 32.69 -29.59
CA ILE A 455 -24.76 31.44 -29.36
C ILE A 455 -25.30 30.75 -28.10
N SER A 456 -25.67 29.47 -28.19
CA SER A 456 -26.39 28.75 -27.12
C SER A 456 -25.48 27.91 -26.23
N GLU A 457 -25.70 27.98 -24.91
CA GLU A 457 -25.13 27.11 -23.86
C GLU A 457 -25.44 25.62 -24.07
N LYS A 458 -26.37 25.29 -24.97
CA LYS A 458 -26.65 23.92 -25.39
C LYS A 458 -25.49 23.31 -26.19
N TYR A 459 -24.87 24.11 -27.06
CA TYR A 459 -23.83 23.68 -27.99
C TYR A 459 -22.44 24.15 -27.59
N VAL A 460 -22.31 25.30 -26.95
CA VAL A 460 -21.05 25.72 -26.34
C VAL A 460 -21.01 25.22 -24.90
N LYS A 461 -19.97 24.46 -24.55
CA LYS A 461 -19.80 23.82 -23.24
C LYS A 461 -18.44 24.12 -22.64
N LYS A 462 -18.38 24.14 -21.31
CA LYS A 462 -17.16 24.03 -20.50
C LYS A 462 -17.21 22.64 -19.88
N LEU A 463 -16.20 21.81 -20.11
CA LEU A 463 -16.10 20.46 -19.56
C LEU A 463 -14.81 20.31 -18.73
N THR A 464 -14.78 19.38 -17.78
CA THR A 464 -13.53 18.99 -17.11
C THR A 464 -12.67 18.07 -17.99
N GLN A 465 -11.43 17.83 -17.56
CA GLN A 465 -10.59 16.80 -18.18
C GLN A 465 -11.27 15.42 -18.10
N GLU A 466 -11.91 15.06 -17.00
CA GLU A 466 -12.54 13.74 -16.87
C GLU A 466 -13.85 13.61 -17.67
N GLU A 467 -14.60 14.69 -17.86
CA GLU A 467 -15.75 14.67 -18.77
C GLU A 467 -15.31 14.47 -20.24
N TYR A 468 -14.08 14.87 -20.58
CA TYR A 468 -13.50 14.69 -21.93
C TYR A 468 -12.73 13.36 -22.11
N ALA A 469 -11.96 12.94 -21.11
CA ALA A 469 -11.00 11.84 -21.18
C ALA A 469 -11.22 10.73 -20.13
N GLY A 470 -12.24 10.84 -19.29
CA GLY A 470 -12.52 9.89 -18.21
C GLY A 470 -11.41 9.91 -17.17
N GLN A 471 -11.03 8.74 -16.68
CA GLN A 471 -9.86 8.57 -15.80
C GLN A 471 -8.53 8.65 -16.56
N GLY A 472 -8.52 9.00 -17.86
CA GLY A 472 -7.32 9.20 -18.66
C GLY A 472 -7.21 8.20 -19.82
N VAL A 473 -6.02 8.14 -20.43
CA VAL A 473 -5.71 7.15 -21.49
C VAL A 473 -5.27 5.83 -20.86
N LEU A 474 -5.72 4.70 -21.41
CA LEU A 474 -5.30 3.35 -21.00
C LEU A 474 -3.77 3.24 -20.88
N ASP A 475 -3.28 2.72 -19.75
CA ASP A 475 -1.87 2.43 -19.53
C ASP A 475 -1.71 0.97 -19.06
N VAL A 476 -1.30 0.09 -19.97
CA VAL A 476 -1.21 -1.36 -19.74
C VAL A 476 -0.02 -1.70 -18.84
N GLU A 477 1.11 -1.01 -18.99
CA GLU A 477 2.29 -1.25 -18.16
C GLU A 477 2.04 -0.86 -16.70
N LYS A 478 1.34 0.27 -16.47
CA LYS A 478 0.96 0.70 -15.13
C LYS A 478 -0.19 -0.12 -14.56
N ALA A 479 -1.16 -0.57 -15.36
CA ALA A 479 -2.19 -1.53 -14.95
C ALA A 479 -1.58 -2.84 -14.44
N LEU A 480 -0.53 -3.34 -15.11
CA LEU A 480 0.21 -4.53 -14.68
C LEU A 480 1.15 -4.28 -13.48
N LYS A 481 1.14 -3.10 -12.87
CA LYS A 481 1.76 -2.82 -11.56
C LYS A 481 0.73 -2.79 -10.41
N GLY A 482 -0.54 -3.09 -10.69
CA GLY A 482 -1.61 -3.23 -9.70
C GLY A 482 -2.42 -1.96 -9.49
N LEU A 483 -3.24 -1.93 -8.43
CA LEU A 483 -4.04 -0.76 -8.06
C LEU A 483 -3.13 0.47 -7.81
N ALA A 484 -3.59 1.68 -8.12
CA ALA A 484 -2.80 2.91 -7.91
C ALA A 484 -3.51 4.01 -7.09
N ILE A 485 -4.82 3.91 -6.86
CA ILE A 485 -5.59 4.86 -6.06
C ILE A 485 -6.66 4.08 -5.28
N LEU A 486 -6.83 4.37 -3.99
CA LEU A 486 -8.03 3.98 -3.24
C LEU A 486 -9.09 5.08 -3.44
N ASP A 487 -10.00 4.87 -4.41
CA ASP A 487 -10.98 5.90 -4.82
C ASP A 487 -12.36 5.69 -4.15
N LEU A 488 -12.76 6.63 -3.28
CA LEU A 488 -14.05 6.61 -2.57
C LEU A 488 -15.25 6.78 -3.51
N ASN A 489 -15.05 7.39 -4.70
CA ASN A 489 -16.07 7.55 -5.73
C ASN A 489 -16.39 6.21 -6.46
N ARG A 490 -15.70 5.13 -6.07
CA ARG A 490 -15.89 3.75 -6.54
C ARG A 490 -16.42 2.81 -5.44
N LEU A 491 -16.68 3.33 -4.24
CA LEU A 491 -17.15 2.56 -3.07
C LEU A 491 -18.58 2.94 -2.69
N ASN A 492 -19.29 2.02 -2.03
CA ASN A 492 -20.60 2.32 -1.43
C ASN A 492 -20.69 1.81 0.02
N ASP A 493 -21.86 1.95 0.64
CA ASP A 493 -22.08 1.66 2.07
C ASP A 493 -21.57 0.28 2.55
N LYS A 494 -21.55 -0.74 1.68
CA LYS A 494 -21.05 -2.09 2.01
C LYS A 494 -19.53 -2.13 2.24
N ASP A 495 -18.81 -1.15 1.69
CA ASP A 495 -17.37 -0.99 1.75
C ASP A 495 -16.94 -0.13 2.98
N ILE A 496 -17.90 0.29 3.82
CA ILE A 496 -17.69 1.07 5.05
C ILE A 496 -17.75 0.16 6.28
N GLU A 497 -16.70 0.15 7.09
CA GLU A 497 -16.66 -0.56 8.38
C GLU A 497 -16.47 0.43 9.53
N LYS A 498 -17.17 0.22 10.66
CA LYS A 498 -16.89 0.94 11.91
C LYS A 498 -15.65 0.37 12.59
N PHE A 499 -14.50 1.00 12.37
CA PHE A 499 -13.19 0.54 12.80
C PHE A 499 -12.59 1.52 13.82
N LYS A 500 -12.28 1.04 15.02
CA LYS A 500 -11.79 1.87 16.15
C LYS A 500 -12.72 3.06 16.45
N ASP A 501 -14.02 2.78 16.42
CA ASP A 501 -15.14 3.71 16.64
C ASP A 501 -15.34 4.82 15.58
N GLU A 502 -14.41 4.94 14.62
CA GLU A 502 -14.56 5.76 13.41
C GLU A 502 -15.17 4.95 12.24
N ASP A 503 -15.96 5.60 11.39
CA ASP A 503 -16.47 4.96 10.18
C ASP A 503 -15.43 5.10 9.06
N THR A 504 -14.92 3.96 8.55
CA THR A 504 -13.75 3.88 7.67
C THR A 504 -14.09 3.14 6.38
N ALA A 505 -13.73 3.72 5.23
CA ALA A 505 -13.89 3.08 3.93
C ALA A 505 -12.73 2.11 3.63
N PHE A 506 -13.02 0.91 3.15
CA PHE A 506 -12.02 -0.13 2.86
C PHE A 506 -12.07 -0.65 1.42
N TYR A 507 -10.97 -0.46 0.69
CA TYR A 507 -10.69 -1.29 -0.48
C TYR A 507 -10.32 -2.70 -0.03
N THR A 508 -11.22 -3.66 -0.26
CA THR A 508 -11.04 -5.07 0.12
C THR A 508 -10.45 -5.86 -1.04
N ILE A 509 -9.30 -6.50 -0.81
CA ILE A 509 -8.62 -7.38 -1.75
C ILE A 509 -8.59 -8.80 -1.16
N ASP A 510 -9.50 -9.65 -1.64
CA ASP A 510 -9.43 -11.10 -1.43
C ASP A 510 -8.45 -11.72 -2.44
N THR A 511 -7.35 -12.28 -1.93
CA THR A 511 -6.36 -12.99 -2.77
C THR A 511 -6.69 -14.46 -3.00
N LYS A 512 -7.73 -15.00 -2.36
CA LYS A 512 -8.10 -16.42 -2.40
C LYS A 512 -6.87 -17.24 -1.98
N ASN A 513 -6.39 -18.14 -2.85
CA ASN A 513 -5.17 -18.92 -2.63
C ASN A 513 -3.98 -18.46 -3.51
N TYR A 514 -4.08 -17.29 -4.16
CA TYR A 514 -3.08 -16.78 -5.10
C TYR A 514 -2.11 -15.80 -4.43
N ASN A 515 -0.94 -15.64 -5.03
CA ASN A 515 0.01 -14.60 -4.65
C ASN A 515 0.04 -13.50 -5.73
N GLY A 516 0.27 -12.24 -5.35
CA GLY A 516 0.43 -11.13 -6.28
C GLY A 516 1.13 -9.92 -5.66
N GLU A 517 1.69 -9.05 -6.50
CA GLU A 517 2.39 -7.84 -6.08
C GLU A 517 1.77 -6.59 -6.75
N PHE A 518 1.44 -5.59 -5.92
CA PHE A 518 1.16 -4.23 -6.38
C PHE A 518 2.42 -3.37 -6.13
N SER A 519 3.02 -2.90 -7.21
CA SER A 519 4.27 -2.13 -7.22
C SER A 519 4.09 -0.68 -7.69
N ASN A 520 2.85 -0.26 -7.95
CA ASN A 520 2.48 1.15 -8.00
C ASN A 520 2.56 1.79 -6.60
N ASP A 521 2.87 3.09 -6.56
CA ASP A 521 2.73 3.92 -5.37
C ASP A 521 1.23 4.26 -5.19
N ILE A 522 0.55 3.65 -4.21
CA ILE A 522 -0.92 3.77 -4.05
C ILE A 522 -1.30 5.05 -3.29
N SER A 523 -2.08 5.93 -3.90
CA SER A 523 -2.66 7.12 -3.26
C SER A 523 -4.13 6.90 -2.88
N GLN A 524 -4.86 7.97 -2.52
CA GLN A 524 -6.31 7.93 -2.31
C GLN A 524 -7.02 9.08 -3.02
N GLN A 525 -8.30 8.90 -3.34
CA GLN A 525 -9.17 9.93 -3.89
C GLN A 525 -10.44 9.99 -3.00
N THR A 526 -10.66 11.13 -2.36
CA THR A 526 -11.87 11.39 -1.57
C THR A 526 -13.09 11.63 -2.47
N TRP A 527 -14.27 11.66 -1.86
CA TRP A 527 -15.53 11.94 -2.53
C TRP A 527 -15.53 13.26 -3.32
N LEU A 528 -16.22 13.27 -4.47
CA LEU A 528 -16.40 14.39 -5.38
C LEU A 528 -17.84 14.39 -5.92
N ASP A 529 -18.76 15.16 -5.32
CA ASP A 529 -20.18 15.17 -5.73
C ASP A 529 -20.39 15.46 -7.23
N SER A 530 -19.48 16.19 -7.88
CA SER A 530 -19.50 16.47 -9.32
C SER A 530 -19.32 15.25 -10.23
N ARG A 531 -18.96 14.07 -9.70
CA ARG A 531 -18.86 12.81 -10.46
C ARG A 531 -20.07 11.89 -10.30
N HIS A 532 -21.05 12.27 -9.48
CA HIS A 532 -22.23 11.46 -9.13
C HIS A 532 -23.53 12.17 -9.50
N LEU A 533 -24.62 11.42 -9.67
CA LEU A 533 -25.95 11.99 -9.90
C LEU A 533 -26.64 12.36 -8.58
N ASP A 534 -27.76 13.09 -8.65
CA ASP A 534 -28.57 13.45 -7.48
C ASP A 534 -29.06 12.20 -6.72
N ASP A 535 -29.27 12.35 -5.41
CA ASP A 535 -29.72 11.27 -4.52
C ASP A 535 -31.20 10.83 -4.76
N ASP A 536 -31.96 11.56 -5.60
CA ASP A 536 -33.28 11.18 -6.12
C ASP A 536 -33.22 10.57 -7.54
N VAL A 537 -32.03 10.38 -8.12
CA VAL A 537 -31.81 9.93 -9.50
C VAL A 537 -31.08 8.58 -9.57
N ALA A 538 -30.06 8.37 -8.74
CA ALA A 538 -29.24 7.16 -8.70
C ALA A 538 -29.41 6.36 -7.40
N ILE A 539 -29.22 5.04 -7.47
CA ILE A 539 -29.30 4.13 -6.32
C ILE A 539 -27.92 3.53 -5.97
N ASN A 540 -27.82 2.95 -4.77
CA ASN A 540 -26.62 2.28 -4.24
C ASN A 540 -25.35 3.16 -4.17
N LYS A 541 -25.52 4.47 -4.35
CA LYS A 541 -24.56 5.54 -4.09
C LYS A 541 -24.24 5.62 -2.60
N LEU A 542 -22.99 5.95 -2.26
CA LEU A 542 -22.55 6.16 -0.87
C LEU A 542 -23.44 7.18 -0.14
N LYS A 543 -23.96 6.85 1.05
CA LYS A 543 -24.80 7.76 1.85
C LYS A 543 -24.10 9.08 2.16
N ALA A 544 -24.89 10.15 2.24
CA ALA A 544 -24.41 11.51 2.55
C ALA A 544 -23.57 11.61 3.84
N GLU A 545 -23.87 10.78 4.85
CA GLU A 545 -23.13 10.73 6.12
C GLU A 545 -21.71 10.16 6.02
N TYR A 546 -21.39 9.43 4.94
CA TYR A 546 -20.06 8.84 4.69
C TYR A 546 -19.23 9.61 3.64
N ARG A 547 -19.80 10.61 2.96
CA ARG A 547 -19.11 11.39 1.89
C ARG A 547 -17.96 12.26 2.41
N ASN A 548 -17.88 12.47 3.72
CA ASN A 548 -16.79 13.21 4.38
C ASN A 548 -15.61 12.31 4.80
N ILE A 549 -15.65 10.99 4.57
CA ILE A 549 -14.57 10.07 4.95
C ILE A 549 -13.28 10.44 4.20
N ASN A 550 -12.26 10.81 4.96
CA ASN A 550 -10.93 11.18 4.47
C ASN A 550 -9.85 10.12 4.79
N LYS A 551 -10.19 9.07 5.54
CA LYS A 551 -9.35 7.91 5.82
C LYS A 551 -9.85 6.72 5.00
N ILE A 552 -9.19 6.43 3.88
CA ILE A 552 -9.52 5.30 3.01
C ILE A 552 -8.42 4.25 3.19
N GLY A 553 -8.79 3.06 3.66
CA GLY A 553 -7.88 1.98 4.02
C GLY A 553 -7.85 0.83 3.02
N LEU A 554 -6.84 -0.02 3.16
CA LEU A 554 -6.69 -1.26 2.39
C LEU A 554 -6.87 -2.46 3.31
N LYS A 555 -7.78 -3.38 2.97
CA LYS A 555 -8.06 -4.61 3.71
C LYS A 555 -7.71 -5.83 2.84
N LYS A 556 -6.89 -6.73 3.37
CA LYS A 556 -6.39 -7.94 2.69
C LYS A 556 -7.00 -9.18 3.32
N GLU A 557 -7.69 -9.97 2.51
CA GLU A 557 -8.37 -11.21 2.88
C GLU A 557 -7.92 -12.40 1.98
N GLY A 558 -8.36 -13.62 2.30
CA GLY A 558 -7.93 -14.87 1.68
C GLY A 558 -6.53 -15.35 2.09
N LEU A 559 -6.29 -16.66 2.01
CA LEU A 559 -5.07 -17.34 2.47
C LEU A 559 -3.77 -16.92 1.73
N GLY A 560 -3.91 -16.38 0.52
CA GLY A 560 -2.81 -15.95 -0.34
C GLY A 560 -2.00 -14.75 0.14
N THR A 561 -0.92 -14.43 -0.59
CA THR A 561 -0.01 -13.32 -0.30
C THR A 561 -0.26 -12.13 -1.22
N LEU A 562 -0.54 -10.95 -0.65
CA LEU A 562 -0.41 -9.68 -1.36
C LEU A 562 0.90 -9.01 -0.95
N THR A 563 1.72 -8.61 -1.91
CA THR A 563 2.91 -7.78 -1.67
C THR A 563 2.63 -6.35 -2.12
N LEU A 564 3.02 -5.36 -1.31
CA LEU A 564 3.02 -3.94 -1.64
C LEU A 564 4.47 -3.45 -1.65
N SER A 565 4.96 -2.98 -2.80
CA SER A 565 6.35 -2.48 -2.94
C SER A 565 6.46 -0.97 -3.25
N GLY A 566 5.32 -0.31 -3.47
CA GLY A 566 5.25 1.14 -3.63
C GLY A 566 5.38 1.95 -2.32
N GLN A 567 5.49 3.26 -2.48
CA GLN A 567 5.37 4.27 -1.43
C GLN A 567 3.93 4.77 -1.36
N ASN A 568 3.14 4.13 -0.51
CA ASN A 568 1.70 4.34 -0.45
C ASN A 568 1.34 5.49 0.49
N SER A 569 0.48 6.40 0.02
CA SER A 569 0.18 7.70 0.64
C SER A 569 -1.26 7.85 1.13
N TYR A 570 -2.09 6.80 1.02
CA TYR A 570 -3.43 6.79 1.59
C TYR A 570 -3.40 6.87 3.13
N GLU A 571 -4.37 7.59 3.71
CA GLU A 571 -4.40 7.95 5.14
C GLU A 571 -4.99 6.84 6.03
N GLY A 572 -5.80 5.95 5.44
CA GLY A 572 -6.51 4.92 6.17
C GLY A 572 -5.64 3.72 6.57
N PRO A 573 -6.13 2.87 7.49
CA PRO A 573 -5.38 1.74 8.01
C PRO A 573 -5.17 0.64 6.97
N THR A 574 -4.02 -0.03 7.05
CA THR A 574 -3.64 -1.17 6.21
C THR A 574 -3.78 -2.47 7.02
N ARG A 575 -4.69 -3.36 6.63
CA ARG A 575 -5.10 -4.52 7.45
C ARG A 575 -4.87 -5.84 6.72
N ALA A 576 -4.05 -6.71 7.31
CA ALA A 576 -4.01 -8.13 6.99
C ALA A 576 -5.01 -8.87 7.90
N VAL A 577 -6.10 -9.37 7.31
CA VAL A 577 -7.20 -10.05 8.02
C VAL A 577 -7.14 -11.56 7.81
N ASP A 578 -6.63 -12.01 6.66
CA ASP A 578 -6.29 -13.40 6.37
C ASP A 578 -5.07 -13.51 5.43
N GLY A 579 -4.41 -14.67 5.43
CA GLY A 579 -3.22 -14.97 4.62
C GLY A 579 -2.01 -14.13 5.00
N THR A 580 -1.31 -13.59 3.99
CA THR A 580 -0.15 -12.71 4.18
C THR A 580 -0.30 -11.37 3.44
N LEU A 581 0.09 -10.28 4.08
CA LEU A 581 0.37 -8.98 3.46
C LEU A 581 1.86 -8.66 3.69
N GLU A 582 2.62 -8.39 2.64
CA GLU A 582 4.07 -8.07 2.73
C GLU A 582 4.35 -6.67 2.18
N LEU A 583 4.75 -5.73 3.05
CA LEU A 583 5.24 -4.42 2.64
C LEU A 583 6.76 -4.48 2.42
N LYS A 584 7.23 -4.28 1.19
CA LYS A 584 8.56 -4.72 0.74
C LYS A 584 9.36 -3.65 0.00
N GLY A 585 10.36 -3.08 0.65
CA GLY A 585 11.30 -2.14 0.04
C GLY A 585 12.50 -2.79 -0.63
N SER A 586 13.01 -2.14 -1.69
CA SER A 586 14.31 -2.48 -2.28
C SER A 586 15.44 -1.74 -1.57
N ASN A 587 16.69 -2.15 -1.80
CA ASN A 587 17.87 -1.51 -1.22
C ASN A 587 18.01 -0.01 -1.59
N SER A 588 17.34 0.45 -2.66
CA SER A 588 17.36 1.84 -3.14
C SER A 588 16.06 2.62 -2.85
N LYS A 589 14.89 1.97 -2.77
CA LYS A 589 13.60 2.59 -2.44
C LYS A 589 12.87 1.74 -1.40
N LYS A 590 12.73 2.27 -0.17
CA LYS A 590 11.82 1.69 0.81
C LYS A 590 10.36 1.82 0.35
N ALA A 591 9.62 0.71 0.40
CA ALA A 591 8.17 0.73 0.36
C ALA A 591 7.62 1.37 1.65
N SER A 592 6.45 1.99 1.56
CA SER A 592 5.84 2.64 2.73
C SER A 592 4.31 2.57 2.76
N ILE A 593 3.75 2.75 3.95
CA ILE A 593 2.34 3.12 4.14
C ILE A 593 2.26 4.29 5.11
N LYS A 594 1.35 5.24 4.83
CA LYS A 594 1.13 6.44 5.63
C LYS A 594 0.20 6.21 6.83
N GLY A 595 -0.76 5.29 6.72
CA GLY A 595 -1.64 4.87 7.83
C GLY A 595 -1.01 3.87 8.81
N ASP A 596 -1.81 3.43 9.79
CA ASP A 596 -1.46 2.33 10.72
C ASP A 596 -1.46 0.95 10.02
N ALA A 597 -0.66 0.01 10.52
CA ALA A 597 -0.63 -1.40 10.08
C ALA A 597 -1.32 -2.34 11.08
N TYR A 598 -2.07 -3.33 10.60
CA TYR A 598 -2.71 -4.36 11.44
C TYR A 598 -2.47 -5.77 10.90
N ALA A 599 -1.97 -6.67 11.75
CA ALA A 599 -2.01 -8.11 11.55
C ALA A 599 -3.08 -8.71 12.48
N GLU A 600 -4.19 -9.18 11.92
CA GLU A 600 -5.36 -9.63 12.65
C GLU A 600 -5.57 -11.15 12.51
N ASN A 601 -6.24 -11.79 13.49
CA ASN A 601 -6.83 -13.14 13.32
C ASN A 601 -5.92 -14.26 12.75
N ASN A 602 -4.67 -14.36 13.22
CA ASN A 602 -3.60 -15.26 12.72
C ASN A 602 -2.99 -14.90 11.36
N ALA A 603 -3.52 -13.88 10.64
CA ALA A 603 -2.91 -13.37 9.43
C ALA A 603 -1.52 -12.78 9.70
N LYS A 604 -0.70 -12.77 8.65
CA LYS A 604 0.69 -12.31 8.72
C LYS A 604 0.84 -10.95 8.02
N PHE A 605 1.35 -9.95 8.73
CA PHE A 605 1.85 -8.72 8.11
C PHE A 605 3.38 -8.76 8.16
N ILE A 606 4.04 -8.67 7.01
CA ILE A 606 5.50 -8.64 6.90
C ILE A 606 5.94 -7.21 6.59
N VAL A 607 6.98 -6.72 7.29
CA VAL A 607 7.61 -5.43 7.05
C VAL A 607 9.07 -5.68 6.66
N ASP A 608 9.35 -5.69 5.37
CA ASP A 608 10.64 -6.07 4.78
C ASP A 608 11.36 -4.86 4.17
N ASN A 609 12.38 -4.35 4.87
CA ASN A 609 13.12 -3.15 4.48
C ASN A 609 12.19 -1.95 4.14
N ALA A 610 11.13 -1.78 4.94
CA ALA A 610 10.04 -0.86 4.65
C ALA A 610 9.82 0.20 5.76
N LYS A 611 8.83 1.08 5.57
CA LYS A 611 8.47 2.17 6.49
C LYS A 611 6.97 2.23 6.75
N ILE A 612 6.56 2.17 8.01
CA ILE A 612 5.20 2.48 8.47
C ILE A 612 5.27 3.85 9.17
N GLU A 613 4.48 4.83 8.73
CA GLU A 613 4.56 6.21 9.26
C GLU A 613 3.78 6.42 10.56
N LYS A 614 2.90 5.49 10.93
CA LYS A 614 2.15 5.46 12.19
C LYS A 614 2.51 4.22 12.99
N ASN A 615 1.53 3.58 13.63
CA ASN A 615 1.72 2.43 14.49
C ASN A 615 1.59 1.12 13.71
N ALA A 616 2.00 0.02 14.33
CA ALA A 616 1.72 -1.32 13.84
C ALA A 616 1.17 -2.21 14.96
N TYR A 617 0.18 -3.05 14.66
CA TYR A 617 -0.56 -3.83 15.64
C TYR A 617 -0.64 -5.30 15.24
N ALA A 618 0.03 -6.19 15.97
CA ALA A 618 -0.25 -7.62 15.97
C ALA A 618 -1.39 -7.92 16.96
N ASN A 619 -2.61 -8.12 16.46
CA ASN A 619 -3.82 -8.34 17.25
C ASN A 619 -4.39 -9.73 16.94
N LYS A 620 -3.93 -10.76 17.67
CA LYS A 620 -4.03 -12.19 17.29
C LYS A 620 -3.33 -12.59 15.98
N GLY A 621 -2.90 -11.65 15.13
CA GLY A 621 -2.05 -11.90 13.97
C GLY A 621 -0.55 -11.90 14.31
N ASN A 622 0.28 -12.02 13.27
CA ASN A 622 1.74 -12.05 13.34
C ASN A 622 2.36 -10.89 12.54
N LEU A 623 3.05 -9.97 13.21
CA LEU A 623 3.84 -8.90 12.60
C LEU A 623 5.30 -9.36 12.49
N GLU A 624 5.75 -9.69 11.29
CA GLU A 624 7.12 -10.15 11.03
C GLU A 624 7.99 -9.03 10.47
N ILE A 625 9.14 -8.79 11.12
CA ILE A 625 10.12 -7.79 10.71
C ILE A 625 11.29 -8.48 10.01
N LYS A 626 11.62 -8.01 8.80
CA LYS A 626 12.80 -8.43 8.02
C LYS A 626 13.68 -7.22 7.69
N ASN A 627 14.98 -7.47 7.55
CA ASN A 627 15.97 -6.46 7.15
C ASN A 627 15.89 -5.18 8.01
N ASN A 628 16.15 -4.00 7.45
CA ASN A 628 16.19 -2.72 8.16
C ASN A 628 14.85 -1.97 8.03
N SER A 629 13.89 -2.26 8.91
CA SER A 629 12.51 -1.76 8.82
C SER A 629 12.19 -0.71 9.90
N GLU A 630 11.32 0.23 9.55
CA GLU A 630 10.96 1.40 10.36
C GLU A 630 9.45 1.45 10.63
N ILE A 631 9.07 1.70 11.89
CA ILE A 631 7.69 1.91 12.33
C ILE A 631 7.71 3.14 13.23
N LEU A 632 7.44 4.32 12.65
CA LEU A 632 7.72 5.61 13.29
C LEU A 632 6.89 5.85 14.57
N GLY A 633 5.66 5.33 14.62
CA GLY A 633 4.84 5.29 15.82
C GLY A 633 5.28 4.21 16.79
N LYS A 634 4.31 3.53 17.41
CA LYS A 634 4.54 2.41 18.33
C LYS A 634 4.18 1.07 17.69
N THR A 635 4.83 0.00 18.15
CA THR A 635 4.60 -1.36 17.66
C THR A 635 3.96 -2.19 18.79
N TYR A 636 2.76 -2.72 18.58
CA TYR A 636 1.98 -3.39 19.61
C TYR A 636 1.83 -4.89 19.32
N ALA A 637 2.06 -5.73 20.33
CA ALA A 637 1.55 -7.10 20.37
C ALA A 637 0.41 -7.16 21.40
N GLN A 638 -0.79 -7.51 20.97
CA GLN A 638 -1.98 -7.56 21.82
C GLN A 638 -2.81 -8.82 21.58
N ASN A 639 -3.53 -9.27 22.61
CA ASN A 639 -4.48 -10.40 22.54
C ASN A 639 -3.83 -11.69 22.02
N SER A 640 -2.64 -12.04 22.51
CA SER A 640 -1.79 -13.13 22.01
C SER A 640 -1.27 -12.99 20.56
N GLY A 641 -1.37 -11.80 19.95
CA GLY A 641 -0.65 -11.48 18.72
C GLY A 641 0.87 -11.51 18.91
N ILE A 642 1.61 -11.69 17.82
CA ILE A 642 3.06 -11.95 17.82
C ILE A 642 3.79 -10.85 17.06
N ILE A 643 4.90 -10.36 17.62
CA ILE A 643 5.95 -9.65 16.88
C ILE A 643 7.14 -10.61 16.72
N ASN A 644 7.54 -10.88 15.47
CA ASN A 644 8.61 -11.80 15.12
C ASN A 644 9.77 -11.05 14.43
N LEU A 645 10.96 -11.08 15.01
CA LEU A 645 12.18 -10.57 14.36
C LEU A 645 12.88 -11.68 13.58
N ILE A 646 13.00 -11.54 12.26
CA ILE A 646 13.82 -12.45 11.45
C ILE A 646 15.30 -12.14 11.67
N LYS A 647 16.14 -13.19 11.72
CA LYS A 647 17.58 -13.10 12.01
C LYS A 647 18.27 -11.93 11.27
N ASN A 648 19.05 -11.16 12.02
CA ASN A 648 19.74 -9.94 11.60
C ASN A 648 18.83 -8.74 11.22
N SER A 649 17.52 -8.81 11.46
CA SER A 649 16.63 -7.66 11.28
C SER A 649 16.89 -6.55 12.30
N ILE A 650 16.56 -5.32 11.90
CA ILE A 650 16.53 -4.14 12.75
C ILE A 650 15.13 -3.55 12.63
N LEU A 651 14.38 -3.55 13.72
CA LEU A 651 13.17 -2.74 13.90
C LEU A 651 13.58 -1.40 14.52
N LYS A 652 13.42 -0.28 13.81
CA LYS A 652 13.44 1.06 14.42
C LYS A 652 12.01 1.46 14.76
N THR A 653 11.72 1.76 16.02
CA THR A 653 10.39 2.18 16.47
C THR A 653 10.48 2.94 17.79
N SER A 654 9.52 3.81 18.10
CA SER A 654 9.56 4.57 19.35
C SER A 654 9.44 3.65 20.58
N GLU A 655 8.50 2.71 20.55
CA GLU A 655 8.25 1.75 21.62
C GLU A 655 7.58 0.48 21.08
N VAL A 656 8.02 -0.68 21.57
CA VAL A 656 7.35 -1.98 21.43
C VAL A 656 6.56 -2.27 22.70
N ILE A 657 5.23 -2.38 22.60
CA ILE A 657 4.33 -2.66 23.73
C ILE A 657 3.78 -4.07 23.60
N LEU A 658 4.00 -4.92 24.60
CA LEU A 658 3.45 -6.28 24.67
C LEU A 658 2.38 -6.34 25.76
N GLU A 659 1.12 -6.55 25.39
CA GLU A 659 0.00 -6.56 26.35
C GLU A 659 -1.05 -7.63 26.07
N THR A 660 -1.88 -7.94 27.08
CA THR A 660 -2.93 -8.97 26.98
C THR A 660 -2.41 -10.27 26.35
N SER A 661 -1.30 -10.77 26.91
CA SER A 661 -0.52 -11.93 26.49
C SER A 661 0.12 -11.85 25.10
N GLY A 662 0.27 -10.65 24.52
CA GLY A 662 1.05 -10.40 23.31
C GLY A 662 2.52 -10.83 23.45
N ILE A 663 3.09 -11.31 22.34
CA ILE A 663 4.36 -12.06 22.30
C ILE A 663 5.42 -11.32 21.48
N LEU A 664 6.66 -11.28 21.97
CA LEU A 664 7.86 -10.94 21.20
C LEU A 664 8.76 -12.18 21.06
N THR A 665 9.25 -12.45 19.85
CA THR A 665 10.07 -13.61 19.53
C THR A 665 11.04 -13.31 18.37
N GLY A 666 11.97 -14.24 18.10
CA GLY A 666 12.91 -14.15 16.98
C GLY A 666 14.31 -13.64 17.33
N ASP A 667 15.10 -13.29 16.33
CA ASP A 667 16.54 -13.00 16.43
C ASP A 667 16.82 -11.65 15.71
N GLY A 668 17.38 -10.65 16.39
CA GLY A 668 17.59 -9.32 15.78
C GLY A 668 17.78 -8.16 16.75
N LYS A 669 17.41 -6.95 16.33
CA LYS A 669 17.57 -5.71 17.10
C LYS A 669 16.29 -4.86 17.08
N ILE A 670 15.94 -4.30 18.23
CA ILE A 670 14.94 -3.22 18.38
C ILE A 670 15.70 -1.94 18.74
N ASP A 671 15.76 -0.98 17.81
CA ASP A 671 16.20 0.38 18.09
C ASP A 671 15.00 1.19 18.61
N GLY A 672 14.66 0.90 19.87
CA GLY A 672 13.47 1.38 20.56
C GLY A 672 13.35 0.80 21.97
N LYS A 673 12.42 1.32 22.76
CA LYS A 673 12.08 0.79 24.09
C LYS A 673 11.17 -0.44 23.96
N VAL A 674 11.27 -1.40 24.88
CA VAL A 674 10.32 -2.53 25.02
C VAL A 674 9.57 -2.42 26.35
N THR A 675 8.25 -2.61 26.34
CA THR A 675 7.37 -2.42 27.51
C THR A 675 6.41 -3.59 27.66
N LEU A 676 6.41 -4.23 28.83
CA LEU A 676 5.57 -5.40 29.14
C LEU A 676 4.38 -5.03 30.02
N ASN A 677 3.17 -5.37 29.57
CA ASN A 677 1.88 -4.99 30.17
C ASN A 677 0.90 -6.18 30.22
N ASN A 678 1.28 -7.25 30.92
CA ASN A 678 0.88 -8.65 30.66
C ASN A 678 1.41 -9.09 29.29
N GLY A 679 2.72 -8.92 29.08
CA GLY A 679 3.46 -9.29 27.87
C GLY A 679 4.35 -10.52 28.07
N ILE A 680 4.71 -11.15 26.96
CA ILE A 680 5.54 -12.37 26.91
C ILE A 680 6.71 -12.16 25.95
N ILE A 681 7.95 -12.34 26.42
CA ILE A 681 9.12 -12.55 25.55
C ILE A 681 9.40 -14.06 25.51
N ASN A 682 9.50 -14.66 24.33
CA ASN A 682 9.61 -16.11 24.18
C ASN A 682 10.52 -16.50 23.02
N LYS A 683 11.53 -17.34 23.25
CA LYS A 683 12.51 -17.77 22.22
C LYS A 683 13.12 -16.59 21.45
N ALA A 684 13.51 -15.56 22.19
CA ALA A 684 14.05 -14.31 21.67
C ALA A 684 15.58 -14.27 21.81
N ASN A 685 16.29 -13.78 20.80
CA ASN A 685 17.70 -13.40 20.84
C ASN A 685 17.81 -11.95 20.35
N ILE A 686 17.54 -10.98 21.23
CA ILE A 686 17.24 -9.61 20.79
C ILE A 686 18.11 -8.57 21.49
N ASN A 687 18.70 -7.69 20.68
CA ASN A 687 19.36 -6.46 21.12
C ASN A 687 18.32 -5.33 21.28
N ILE A 688 18.16 -4.77 22.48
CA ILE A 688 17.13 -3.76 22.79
C ILE A 688 17.74 -2.52 23.47
N ASN A 689 17.16 -1.34 23.26
CA ASN A 689 17.67 -0.12 23.88
C ASN A 689 17.33 -0.07 25.38
N GLU A 690 16.05 -0.22 25.73
CA GLU A 690 15.52 -0.21 27.10
C GLU A 690 14.47 -1.32 27.26
N LEU A 691 14.34 -1.89 28.46
CA LEU A 691 13.24 -2.79 28.83
C LEU A 691 12.50 -2.24 30.06
N SER A 692 11.17 -2.21 30.01
CA SER A 692 10.33 -1.82 31.13
C SER A 692 9.12 -2.74 31.33
N SER A 693 8.54 -2.73 32.52
CA SER A 693 7.34 -3.51 32.83
C SER A 693 6.43 -2.83 33.85
N SER A 694 5.12 -2.95 33.60
CA SER A 694 4.04 -2.36 34.42
C SER A 694 3.58 -3.29 35.56
N ASP A 695 2.65 -2.81 36.39
CA ASP A 695 2.02 -3.44 37.57
C ASP A 695 1.29 -4.81 37.32
N LYS A 696 1.57 -5.51 36.22
CA LYS A 696 0.99 -6.81 35.86
C LYS A 696 2.03 -7.94 35.91
N GLN A 697 1.57 -9.18 35.80
CA GLN A 697 2.43 -10.36 35.62
C GLN A 697 2.86 -10.49 34.16
N ASN A 698 4.17 -10.49 33.93
CA ASN A 698 4.83 -10.60 32.63
C ASN A 698 5.73 -11.84 32.61
N LYS A 699 6.11 -12.33 31.41
CA LYS A 699 6.89 -13.57 31.26
C LYS A 699 8.08 -13.40 30.32
N ILE A 700 9.21 -14.02 30.65
CA ILE A 700 10.35 -14.20 29.73
C ILE A 700 10.70 -15.68 29.72
N ILE A 701 10.80 -16.25 28.51
CA ILE A 701 10.87 -17.70 28.29
C ILE A 701 11.99 -18.01 27.30
N ASN A 702 12.98 -18.82 27.69
CA ASN A 702 14.05 -19.32 26.82
C ASN A 702 14.68 -18.24 25.90
N SER A 703 15.17 -17.13 26.47
CA SER A 703 15.52 -15.92 25.72
C SER A 703 16.82 -15.26 26.16
N THR A 704 17.61 -14.78 25.20
CA THR A 704 18.80 -13.95 25.38
C THR A 704 18.47 -12.50 25.02
N LEU A 705 18.77 -11.57 25.92
CA LEU A 705 18.45 -10.15 25.79
C LEU A 705 19.69 -9.29 26.06
N ASP A 706 20.26 -8.72 25.00
CA ASP A 706 21.30 -7.70 25.08
C ASP A 706 20.62 -6.34 25.30
N ILE A 707 20.76 -5.76 26.49
CA ILE A 707 20.08 -4.52 26.88
C ILE A 707 21.12 -3.40 26.96
N LYS A 708 20.89 -2.27 26.29
CA LYS A 708 21.80 -1.11 26.38
C LYS A 708 21.65 -0.37 27.70
N THR A 709 20.45 0.06 28.06
CA THR A 709 20.16 0.84 29.29
C THR A 709 19.49 -0.03 30.35
N ASN A 710 19.05 0.60 31.44
CA ASN A 710 18.56 -0.10 32.63
C ASN A 710 17.22 -0.80 32.37
N VAL A 711 16.95 -1.90 33.09
CA VAL A 711 15.57 -2.35 33.28
C VAL A 711 14.85 -1.39 34.23
N ILE A 712 13.79 -0.74 33.76
CA ILE A 712 12.89 0.08 34.59
C ILE A 712 11.64 -0.73 34.91
N ASN A 713 11.63 -1.38 36.07
CA ASN A 713 10.49 -2.19 36.50
C ASN A 713 9.78 -1.57 37.72
N SER A 714 8.44 -1.56 37.72
CA SER A 714 7.65 -1.06 38.86
C SER A 714 7.73 -2.02 40.05
N ALA A 715 7.64 -1.51 41.28
CA ALA A 715 7.69 -2.36 42.48
C ALA A 715 6.46 -3.29 42.65
N LYS A 716 5.41 -3.11 41.85
CA LYS A 716 4.17 -3.92 41.89
C LYS A 716 4.08 -4.94 40.76
N SER A 717 4.88 -4.80 39.71
CA SER A 717 4.95 -5.75 38.61
C SER A 717 5.28 -7.16 39.11
N THR A 718 5.18 -8.14 38.22
CA THR A 718 5.89 -9.41 38.39
C THR A 718 6.50 -9.83 37.06
N LEU A 719 7.75 -10.29 37.08
CA LEU A 719 8.43 -10.87 35.94
C LEU A 719 8.73 -12.34 36.25
N ASP A 720 8.01 -13.25 35.62
CA ASP A 720 8.26 -14.69 35.73
C ASP A 720 9.27 -15.12 34.66
N ILE A 721 10.36 -15.76 35.07
CA ILE A 721 11.42 -16.29 34.21
C ILE A 721 11.26 -17.81 34.08
N PHE A 722 11.22 -18.31 32.85
CA PHE A 722 11.09 -19.73 32.50
C PHE A 722 12.13 -20.18 31.45
N GLY A 723 12.51 -21.46 31.49
CA GLY A 723 13.58 -22.03 30.66
C GLY A 723 14.94 -21.35 30.89
N ASN A 724 15.78 -21.32 29.85
CA ASN A 724 17.09 -20.66 29.92
C ASN A 724 16.99 -19.19 29.52
N VAL A 725 17.12 -18.26 30.48
CA VAL A 725 17.11 -16.81 30.19
C VAL A 725 18.46 -16.17 30.50
N PHE A 726 18.91 -15.29 29.61
CA PHE A 726 20.17 -14.56 29.71
C PHE A 726 19.93 -13.05 29.52
N PHE A 727 20.34 -12.23 30.48
CA PHE A 727 20.41 -10.77 30.34
C PHE A 727 21.86 -10.31 30.25
N ASN A 728 22.18 -9.48 29.26
CA ASN A 728 23.51 -8.89 29.11
C ASN A 728 23.40 -7.37 29.03
N PHE A 729 23.81 -6.68 30.10
CA PHE A 729 23.77 -5.22 30.22
C PHE A 729 25.06 -4.61 29.66
N THR A 730 24.94 -3.95 28.50
CA THR A 730 26.12 -3.61 27.68
C THR A 730 26.75 -2.25 28.00
N ALA A 731 25.99 -1.28 28.49
CA ALA A 731 26.51 0.03 28.89
C ALA A 731 27.31 0.00 30.21
N ALA A 732 28.12 1.04 30.42
CA ALA A 732 28.93 1.25 31.62
C ALA A 732 28.50 2.53 32.38
N THR A 733 27.22 2.88 32.34
CA THR A 733 26.65 4.06 33.01
C THR A 733 26.05 3.70 34.37
N SER A 734 26.18 4.60 35.33
CA SER A 734 26.16 4.34 36.79
C SER A 734 24.78 4.10 37.43
N SER A 735 23.80 3.54 36.72
CA SER A 735 22.40 3.49 37.18
C SER A 735 21.80 2.08 37.28
N PHE A 736 20.97 1.89 38.32
CA PHE A 736 20.57 0.58 38.86
C PHE A 736 19.77 -0.30 37.89
N ASN A 737 20.07 -1.61 37.92
CA ASN A 737 19.22 -2.66 37.39
C ASN A 737 18.02 -2.91 38.34
N ASN A 738 17.02 -2.02 38.31
CA ASN A 738 15.85 -2.09 39.20
C ASN A 738 14.79 -3.07 38.66
N PHE A 739 14.94 -4.35 39.02
CA PHE A 739 13.84 -5.32 38.91
C PHE A 739 12.83 -5.11 40.05
N GLY A 740 11.54 -5.21 39.72
CA GLY A 740 10.43 -5.23 40.67
C GLY A 740 10.32 -6.59 41.33
N ASN A 741 9.13 -7.22 41.30
CA ASN A 741 9.07 -8.62 41.71
C ASN A 741 9.59 -9.52 40.56
N LEU A 742 10.59 -10.35 40.84
CA LEU A 742 11.26 -11.23 39.88
C LEU A 742 11.17 -12.67 40.41
N ASN A 743 10.47 -13.55 39.69
CA ASN A 743 10.33 -14.96 40.06
C ASN A 743 11.10 -15.82 39.07
N ILE A 744 12.13 -16.52 39.54
CA ILE A 744 13.01 -17.34 38.70
C ILE A 744 12.69 -18.81 38.95
N LYS A 745 12.19 -19.50 37.92
CA LYS A 745 11.67 -20.88 38.03
C LYS A 745 12.57 -21.95 37.40
N ASP A 746 13.37 -21.57 36.41
CA ASP A 746 14.26 -22.47 35.66
C ASP A 746 15.71 -21.96 35.73
N LYS A 747 16.32 -21.44 34.65
CA LYS A 747 17.66 -20.82 34.68
C LYS A 747 17.60 -19.32 34.39
N LEU A 748 18.32 -18.52 35.19
CA LEU A 748 18.64 -17.13 34.86
C LEU A 748 20.14 -16.87 34.94
N GLU A 749 20.67 -16.18 33.95
CA GLU A 749 22.03 -15.65 33.94
C GLU A 749 21.99 -14.14 33.69
N ILE A 750 22.55 -13.34 34.60
CA ILE A 750 22.66 -11.88 34.46
C ILE A 750 24.13 -11.51 34.36
N LYS A 751 24.50 -10.83 33.27
CA LYS A 751 25.81 -10.21 33.07
C LYS A 751 25.68 -8.69 33.09
N SER A 752 26.45 -8.01 33.95
CA SER A 752 26.41 -6.55 34.05
C SER A 752 27.77 -5.95 34.38
N LYS A 753 28.02 -4.74 33.85
CA LYS A 753 29.18 -3.92 34.21
C LYS A 753 28.96 -3.08 35.48
N THR A 754 27.79 -3.18 36.10
CA THR A 754 27.37 -2.37 37.25
C THR A 754 26.67 -3.24 38.31
N HIS A 755 26.36 -2.63 39.45
CA HIS A 755 25.64 -3.29 40.55
C HIS A 755 24.29 -3.87 40.11
N PHE A 756 23.98 -5.09 40.56
CA PHE A 756 22.61 -5.58 40.61
C PHE A 756 21.96 -5.13 41.93
N LYS A 757 20.71 -4.66 41.90
CA LYS A 757 20.00 -4.22 43.12
C LYS A 757 18.54 -4.66 43.18
N ASN A 758 18.20 -5.47 44.18
CA ASN A 758 16.81 -5.69 44.60
C ASN A 758 16.41 -4.60 45.61
N ASN A 759 15.48 -3.71 45.22
CA ASN A 759 15.12 -2.53 46.00
C ASN A 759 14.13 -2.83 47.16
N LYS A 760 14.07 -1.92 48.15
CA LYS A 760 13.31 -2.04 49.42
C LYS A 760 11.84 -2.51 49.33
N ASN A 761 11.18 -2.30 48.19
CA ASN A 761 9.78 -2.66 47.92
C ASN A 761 9.61 -3.81 46.91
N SER A 762 10.70 -4.42 46.46
CA SER A 762 10.75 -5.49 45.46
C SER A 762 10.94 -6.86 46.12
N THR A 763 10.62 -7.93 45.37
CA THR A 763 10.72 -9.32 45.83
C THR A 763 11.46 -10.16 44.79
N LEU A 764 12.63 -10.68 45.16
CA LEU A 764 13.33 -11.70 44.38
C LEU A 764 12.92 -13.08 44.90
N SER A 765 12.31 -13.91 44.08
CA SER A 765 11.93 -15.29 44.42
C SER A 765 12.73 -16.29 43.59
N LEU A 766 13.37 -17.23 44.25
CA LEU A 766 14.18 -18.30 43.67
C LEU A 766 13.51 -19.66 43.89
N ASP A 767 12.92 -20.21 42.83
CA ASP A 767 12.33 -21.57 42.74
C ASP A 767 13.39 -22.59 42.22
N THR A 768 14.66 -22.19 42.15
CA THR A 768 15.74 -22.86 41.40
C THR A 768 17.12 -22.58 41.99
N LYS A 769 18.10 -23.40 41.63
CA LYS A 769 19.53 -23.26 41.93
C LYS A 769 20.34 -22.59 40.81
N ASP A 770 19.80 -22.49 39.60
CA ASP A 770 20.53 -22.06 38.40
C ASP A 770 20.36 -20.54 38.16
N ALA A 771 20.65 -19.72 39.17
CA ALA A 771 20.51 -18.26 39.15
C ALA A 771 21.86 -17.54 39.34
N ILE A 772 22.51 -17.18 38.23
CA ILE A 772 23.92 -16.76 38.19
C ILE A 772 24.05 -15.26 37.89
N PHE A 773 24.88 -14.55 38.66
CA PHE A 773 25.06 -13.09 38.59
C PHE A 773 26.54 -12.73 38.35
N HIS A 774 26.88 -12.48 37.08
CA HIS A 774 28.18 -11.99 36.64
C HIS A 774 28.20 -10.45 36.63
N THR A 775 28.36 -9.84 37.79
CA THR A 775 28.38 -8.38 37.96
C THR A 775 29.79 -7.87 38.29
N LEU A 776 30.30 -6.89 37.52
CA LEU A 776 31.58 -6.19 37.80
C LEU A 776 31.50 -5.21 38.99
N GLY A 777 30.58 -5.46 39.91
CA GLY A 777 30.36 -4.69 41.14
C GLY A 777 29.31 -5.40 41.99
N SER A 778 29.18 -5.00 43.25
CA SER A 778 28.33 -5.65 44.26
C SER A 778 26.90 -5.99 43.81
N PHE A 779 26.44 -7.18 44.23
CA PHE A 779 25.03 -7.51 44.38
C PHE A 779 24.49 -6.89 45.67
N ILE A 780 23.40 -6.12 45.60
CA ILE A 780 22.81 -5.39 46.73
C ILE A 780 21.36 -5.81 46.94
N ASN A 781 21.02 -6.27 48.14
CA ASN A 781 19.64 -6.55 48.53
C ASN A 781 19.15 -5.63 49.65
N GLU A 782 18.08 -4.89 49.37
CA GLU A 782 17.27 -4.14 50.34
C GLU A 782 15.82 -4.64 50.39
N GLY A 783 15.39 -5.40 49.38
CA GLY A 783 14.04 -5.95 49.23
C GLY A 783 13.85 -7.30 49.92
N LYS A 784 12.70 -7.93 49.65
CA LYS A 784 12.45 -9.31 50.05
C LYS A 784 13.23 -10.27 49.17
N LEU A 785 13.79 -11.30 49.79
CA LEU A 785 14.41 -12.44 49.14
C LEU A 785 13.70 -13.71 49.64
N ASN A 786 13.10 -14.46 48.71
CA ASN A 786 12.40 -15.71 48.99
C ASN A 786 13.14 -16.86 48.31
N PHE A 787 13.33 -17.96 49.01
CA PHE A 787 13.74 -19.24 48.45
C PHE A 787 12.57 -20.22 48.56
N LYS A 788 12.37 -21.06 47.54
CA LYS A 788 11.32 -22.08 47.49
C LYS A 788 11.82 -23.49 47.18
N THR A 789 13.09 -23.63 46.82
CA THR A 789 13.75 -24.94 46.69
C THR A 789 13.70 -25.70 48.02
N ASP A 790 13.36 -26.99 47.97
CA ASP A 790 13.26 -27.89 49.13
C ASP A 790 14.61 -28.20 49.79
N VAL A 791 15.73 -27.74 49.22
CA VAL A 791 17.09 -27.88 49.74
C VAL A 791 17.67 -26.51 50.05
N VAL A 792 18.14 -26.33 51.30
CA VAL A 792 18.73 -25.08 51.83
C VAL A 792 20.26 -25.15 51.86
N ASP A 793 20.85 -26.34 51.73
CA ASP A 793 22.30 -26.56 51.91
C ASP A 793 23.15 -26.12 50.71
N ASP A 794 22.54 -25.95 49.52
CA ASP A 794 23.17 -25.46 48.28
C ASP A 794 22.43 -24.19 47.75
N LEU A 795 22.59 -23.06 48.43
CA LEU A 795 21.95 -21.78 48.03
C LEU A 795 22.61 -21.18 46.77
N GLY A 796 22.16 -21.62 45.59
CA GLY A 796 22.68 -21.29 44.26
C GLY A 796 22.52 -19.83 43.80
N LEU A 797 23.07 -18.87 44.55
CA LEU A 797 23.26 -17.47 44.17
C LEU A 797 24.76 -17.21 43.90
N ILE A 798 25.23 -17.61 42.73
CA ILE A 798 26.65 -17.43 42.36
C ILE A 798 26.88 -15.98 41.94
N ILE A 799 27.59 -15.22 42.78
CA ILE A 799 28.05 -13.85 42.52
C ILE A 799 29.55 -13.92 42.18
N ALA A 800 29.91 -13.64 40.94
CA ALA A 800 31.20 -14.08 40.39
C ALA A 800 32.43 -13.25 40.83
N ASP A 801 32.31 -11.92 40.99
CA ASP A 801 33.49 -11.04 40.96
C ASP A 801 33.61 -9.98 42.08
N GLU A 802 32.57 -9.61 42.84
CA GLU A 802 32.73 -8.65 43.96
C GLU A 802 31.64 -8.70 45.05
N LYS A 803 31.95 -8.10 46.22
CA LYS A 803 31.21 -8.20 47.50
C LYS A 803 29.68 -8.22 47.37
N ALA A 804 29.05 -9.27 47.90
CA ALA A 804 27.62 -9.29 48.20
C ALA A 804 27.29 -8.37 49.40
N ILE A 805 26.21 -7.60 49.32
CA ILE A 805 25.78 -6.67 50.39
C ILE A 805 24.29 -6.88 50.69
N LEU A 806 24.00 -7.66 51.72
CA LEU A 806 22.68 -7.82 52.34
C LEU A 806 22.46 -6.67 53.34
N LYS A 807 21.40 -5.86 53.15
CA LYS A 807 20.99 -4.83 54.11
C LYS A 807 19.62 -5.17 54.69
N ASN A 808 19.48 -5.01 56.01
CA ASN A 808 18.24 -5.18 56.75
C ASN A 808 17.68 -6.63 56.71
N THR A 809 18.41 -7.56 57.34
CA THR A 809 18.20 -9.01 57.31
C THR A 809 16.90 -9.51 57.95
N GLU A 810 16.16 -8.67 58.69
CA GLU A 810 14.85 -8.97 59.30
C GLU A 810 13.72 -9.33 58.29
N LYS A 811 14.01 -9.36 56.98
CA LYS A 811 13.04 -9.59 55.89
C LYS A 811 13.28 -10.86 55.06
N LEU A 812 14.12 -11.78 55.54
CA LEU A 812 14.29 -13.11 54.95
C LEU A 812 13.07 -14.01 55.24
N ASN A 813 12.16 -14.09 54.28
CA ASN A 813 10.90 -14.84 54.39
C ASN A 813 11.11 -16.31 53.92
N ILE A 814 11.75 -17.14 54.74
CA ILE A 814 11.87 -18.59 54.48
C ILE A 814 10.52 -19.26 54.82
N SER A 815 9.76 -19.66 53.80
CA SER A 815 8.44 -20.28 53.97
C SER A 815 8.50 -21.79 53.69
N LEU A 816 8.89 -22.55 54.71
CA LEU A 816 9.01 -24.01 54.65
C LEU A 816 7.62 -24.68 54.53
N VAL A 817 7.52 -25.68 53.66
CA VAL A 817 6.30 -26.49 53.48
C VAL A 817 6.50 -27.84 54.18
N SER A 818 5.54 -28.21 55.04
CA SER A 818 5.52 -29.43 55.89
C SER A 818 6.34 -29.35 57.21
N PRO A 819 5.67 -29.45 58.39
CA PRO A 819 6.34 -29.40 59.69
C PRO A 819 6.72 -30.80 60.21
N ALA A 820 7.78 -31.41 59.66
CA ALA A 820 8.35 -32.65 60.20
C ALA A 820 9.88 -32.74 59.98
N LYS A 821 10.64 -32.66 61.08
CA LYS A 821 12.13 -32.76 61.15
C LYS A 821 12.91 -31.68 60.40
N ILE A 822 12.92 -30.46 60.96
CA ILE A 822 13.99 -29.48 60.78
C ILE A 822 14.39 -29.00 62.17
N ASP A 823 15.69 -29.01 62.50
CA ASP A 823 16.20 -28.40 63.74
C ASP A 823 16.21 -26.88 63.60
N ILE A 824 15.30 -26.21 64.32
CA ILE A 824 15.15 -24.75 64.26
C ILE A 824 16.22 -24.10 65.15
N ILE A 825 17.42 -23.91 64.60
CA ILE A 825 18.45 -23.04 65.20
C ILE A 825 18.02 -21.58 65.00
N ASN A 826 17.09 -21.11 65.84
CA ASN A 826 16.61 -19.72 65.84
C ASN A 826 16.54 -19.11 67.25
N GLN A 827 17.43 -19.57 68.14
CA GLN A 827 17.89 -18.86 69.34
C GLN A 827 19.38 -19.13 69.53
N LYS A 828 20.14 -18.11 69.97
CA LYS A 828 21.61 -18.09 70.11
C LYS A 828 22.44 -18.24 68.82
N TYR A 829 22.44 -17.20 67.99
CA TYR A 829 23.69 -16.64 67.45
C TYR A 829 23.47 -15.13 67.28
N GLN A 830 24.09 -14.31 68.14
CA GLN A 830 24.03 -12.84 68.03
C GLN A 830 25.34 -12.19 67.55
N ASP A 831 26.43 -12.96 67.55
CA ASP A 831 27.78 -12.50 67.19
C ASP A 831 28.37 -13.45 66.13
N GLY A 832 28.77 -12.90 64.98
CA GLY A 832 29.40 -13.64 63.88
C GLY A 832 28.70 -13.49 62.53
N LEU A 833 29.15 -12.54 61.70
CA LEU A 833 28.82 -12.52 60.28
C LEU A 833 29.77 -13.45 59.50
N GLY A 834 29.25 -14.57 59.00
CA GLY A 834 29.89 -15.33 57.95
C GLY A 834 29.73 -14.62 56.60
N ILE A 835 30.82 -14.45 55.86
CA ILE A 835 30.81 -14.02 54.45
C ILE A 835 31.62 -15.04 53.67
N GLU A 836 30.96 -15.76 52.76
CA GLU A 836 31.64 -16.64 51.82
C GLU A 836 32.19 -15.83 50.63
N ILE A 837 33.44 -16.11 50.25
CA ILE A 837 34.09 -15.52 49.07
C ILE A 837 34.77 -16.66 48.31
N VAL A 838 34.02 -17.35 47.44
CA VAL A 838 34.59 -18.34 46.53
C VAL A 838 35.33 -17.61 45.41
N ARG A 839 36.58 -18.00 45.13
CA ARG A 839 37.34 -17.49 43.98
C ARG A 839 38.05 -18.63 43.26
N THR A 840 37.62 -18.93 42.04
CA THR A 840 38.15 -20.05 41.25
C THR A 840 39.36 -19.63 40.41
N GLY A 841 40.57 -19.88 40.88
CA GLY A 841 41.83 -19.63 40.17
C GLY A 841 43.01 -20.30 40.86
N GLU A 842 44.03 -20.71 40.11
CA GLU A 842 45.15 -21.51 40.63
C GLU A 842 46.19 -20.66 41.39
N GLY A 843 46.59 -21.13 42.58
CA GLY A 843 47.74 -20.62 43.34
C GLY A 843 47.47 -19.35 44.17
N ILE A 844 47.41 -19.51 45.50
CA ILE A 844 47.26 -18.38 46.45
C ILE A 844 48.50 -18.29 47.35
N ASP A 845 49.18 -17.13 47.33
CA ASP A 845 50.12 -16.74 48.38
C ASP A 845 49.33 -16.27 49.62
N THR A 846 49.53 -16.95 50.75
CA THR A 846 48.90 -16.67 52.04
C THR A 846 49.11 -15.24 52.57
N ASN A 847 50.14 -14.53 52.10
CA ASN A 847 50.43 -13.16 52.52
C ASN A 847 49.55 -12.11 51.82
N ILE A 848 49.08 -12.39 50.59
CA ILE A 848 48.24 -11.46 49.83
C ILE A 848 46.82 -11.43 50.42
N ALA A 849 46.30 -12.58 50.85
CA ALA A 849 44.96 -12.70 51.42
C ALA A 849 44.74 -11.83 52.68
N LYS A 850 45.77 -11.66 53.53
CA LYS A 850 45.67 -10.84 54.74
C LYS A 850 45.50 -9.34 54.47
N ASN A 851 45.92 -8.84 53.31
CA ASN A 851 45.82 -7.43 52.96
C ASN A 851 44.47 -7.03 52.32
N LEU A 852 43.56 -7.99 52.12
CA LEU A 852 42.24 -7.75 51.49
C LEU A 852 41.12 -7.42 52.50
N ILE A 853 41.38 -7.51 53.81
CA ILE A 853 40.43 -7.20 54.88
C ILE A 853 41.00 -6.08 55.76
N THR A 854 40.77 -4.83 55.37
CA THR A 854 41.10 -3.66 56.20
C THR A 854 40.04 -3.50 57.29
N LEU A 855 40.30 -4.05 58.47
CA LEU A 855 39.64 -3.61 59.70
C LEU A 855 40.17 -2.22 60.07
N ASN A 856 39.36 -1.40 60.76
CA ASN A 856 39.88 -0.20 61.42
C ASN A 856 40.67 -0.61 62.69
N GLU A 857 41.46 0.31 63.24
CA GLU A 857 42.34 0.02 64.38
C GLU A 857 41.57 -0.51 65.60
N GLN A 858 40.36 0.00 65.90
CA GLN A 858 39.55 -0.47 67.02
C GLN A 858 39.03 -1.90 66.83
N ASP A 859 38.52 -2.25 65.65
CA ASP A 859 38.04 -3.61 65.35
C ASP A 859 39.19 -4.63 65.29
N SER A 860 40.40 -4.19 64.91
CA SER A 860 41.61 -5.02 64.85
C SER A 860 42.11 -5.51 66.22
N GLU A 861 41.77 -4.82 67.31
CA GLU A 861 42.14 -5.25 68.65
C GLU A 861 41.23 -6.36 69.19
N LEU A 862 40.00 -6.49 68.68
CA LEU A 862 38.97 -7.39 69.22
C LEU A 862 38.86 -8.74 68.49
N LEU A 863 39.27 -8.79 67.23
CA LEU A 863 39.04 -9.94 66.32
C LEU A 863 40.35 -10.63 65.90
N GLU A 864 40.26 -11.94 65.64
CA GLU A 864 41.34 -12.77 65.09
C GLU A 864 40.84 -13.55 63.86
N LEU A 865 41.56 -13.43 62.74
CA LEU A 865 41.29 -14.13 61.48
C LEU A 865 41.97 -15.50 61.48
N SER A 866 41.16 -16.55 61.61
CA SER A 866 41.59 -17.95 61.47
C SER A 866 41.24 -18.49 60.08
N THR A 867 42.03 -19.44 59.58
CA THR A 867 41.78 -20.10 58.29
C THR A 867 41.40 -21.56 58.49
N GLU A 868 40.35 -22.01 57.84
CA GLU A 868 39.90 -23.40 57.87
C GLU A 868 39.95 -24.00 56.46
N LYS A 869 40.63 -25.15 56.33
CA LYS A 869 40.82 -25.85 55.05
C LYS A 869 39.80 -26.98 54.97
N THR A 870 38.82 -26.87 54.07
CA THR A 870 37.93 -27.99 53.75
C THR A 870 38.69 -29.08 52.99
N GLY A 871 38.08 -30.27 52.84
CA GLY A 871 38.74 -31.44 52.25
C GLY A 871 39.19 -31.26 50.80
N ASP A 872 38.59 -30.34 50.05
CA ASP A 872 38.94 -30.03 48.67
C ASP A 872 40.00 -28.93 48.60
N GLU A 873 41.11 -29.20 47.89
CA GLU A 873 42.29 -28.31 47.86
C GLU A 873 42.11 -26.95 47.15
N LYS A 874 40.87 -26.58 46.82
CA LYS A 874 40.52 -25.36 46.07
C LYS A 874 39.75 -24.33 46.90
N SER A 875 39.40 -24.63 48.16
CA SER A 875 38.61 -23.76 49.03
C SER A 875 39.35 -23.44 50.33
N LEU A 876 39.21 -22.21 50.82
CA LEU A 876 39.94 -21.71 51.99
C LEU A 876 39.06 -20.69 52.73
N TYR A 877 38.55 -21.09 53.89
CA TYR A 877 37.56 -20.32 54.66
C TYR A 877 38.25 -19.40 55.66
N PHE A 878 37.68 -18.23 55.90
CA PHE A 878 38.16 -17.26 56.88
C PHE A 878 37.10 -17.05 57.98
N VAL A 879 37.42 -17.44 59.21
CA VAL A 879 36.54 -17.29 60.38
C VAL A 879 37.10 -16.18 61.28
N MET A 880 36.32 -15.12 61.46
CA MET A 880 36.61 -14.04 62.41
C MET A 880 36.13 -14.43 63.80
N ASN A 881 37.06 -14.73 64.69
CA ASN A 881 36.76 -15.04 66.09
C ASN A 881 36.96 -13.79 66.97
N THR A 882 36.11 -13.57 67.97
CA THR A 882 36.45 -12.66 69.08
C THR A 882 37.58 -13.25 69.90
N LYS A 883 38.59 -12.43 70.25
CA LYS A 883 39.74 -12.90 71.05
C LYS A 883 39.27 -13.52 72.36
N LYS A 884 39.94 -14.60 72.75
CA LYS A 884 39.54 -15.52 73.83
C LYS A 884 39.36 -14.86 75.21
N GLU A 885 39.96 -13.70 75.41
CA GLU A 885 39.90 -12.88 76.62
C GLU A 885 38.61 -12.04 76.78
N TYR A 886 37.80 -11.91 75.72
CA TYR A 886 36.55 -11.13 75.74
C TYR A 886 35.26 -11.97 75.71
N GLN A 887 35.35 -13.27 75.37
CA GLN A 887 34.22 -14.15 75.03
C GLN A 887 33.14 -14.38 76.12
N ASN A 888 33.29 -13.83 77.33
CA ASN A 888 32.36 -14.02 78.46
C ASN A 888 32.03 -12.73 79.24
N LYS A 889 32.24 -11.54 78.66
CA LYS A 889 31.87 -10.25 79.28
C LYS A 889 30.53 -9.75 78.75
N THR A 890 29.72 -9.11 79.59
CA THR A 890 28.50 -8.43 79.11
C THR A 890 28.83 -7.09 78.48
N VAL A 891 27.92 -6.54 77.67
CA VAL A 891 28.05 -5.20 77.07
C VAL A 891 28.25 -4.11 78.15
N GLN A 892 27.65 -4.28 79.34
CA GLN A 892 27.84 -3.38 80.48
C GLN A 892 29.26 -3.47 81.06
N ASP A 893 29.84 -4.67 81.16
CA ASP A 893 31.23 -4.85 81.61
C ASP A 893 32.23 -4.25 80.61
N LEU A 894 31.93 -4.35 79.31
CA LEU A 894 32.73 -3.78 78.24
C LEU A 894 32.74 -2.24 78.34
N ILE A 895 31.56 -1.62 78.39
CA ILE A 895 31.37 -0.17 78.57
C ILE A 895 32.05 0.31 79.86
N LYS A 896 31.97 -0.46 80.95
CA LYS A 896 32.63 -0.11 82.20
C LYS A 896 34.16 -0.11 82.06
N SER A 897 34.74 -1.14 81.45
CA SER A 897 36.20 -1.21 81.24
C SER A 897 36.75 -0.09 80.35
N ILE A 898 35.95 0.43 79.40
CA ILE A 898 36.29 1.57 78.55
C ILE A 898 36.25 2.91 79.32
N ASN A 899 35.41 3.02 80.35
CA ASN A 899 35.30 4.24 81.17
C ASN A 899 36.30 4.30 82.33
N ASP A 900 36.71 3.15 82.89
CA ASP A 900 37.65 3.09 84.02
C ASP A 900 39.12 3.38 83.60
N SER A 901 39.46 3.32 82.30
CA SER A 901 40.81 3.62 81.79
C SER A 901 41.09 5.14 81.67
N LYS A 902 41.70 5.70 82.71
CA LYS A 902 42.13 7.12 82.74
C LYS A 902 43.21 7.41 81.69
N LYS A 903 42.94 8.42 80.84
CA LYS A 903 43.92 9.19 80.04
C LYS A 903 45.12 9.66 80.89
N PRO A 904 46.36 9.78 80.33
CA PRO A 904 46.63 10.84 79.34
C PRO A 904 47.70 10.55 78.25
N ASP A 905 47.92 11.59 77.43
CA ASP A 905 49.11 11.96 76.64
C ASP A 905 49.63 11.08 75.48
N ILE A 906 49.28 11.51 74.26
CA ILE A 906 50.20 12.12 73.27
C ILE A 906 51.64 11.58 73.24
N THR A 907 52.09 11.06 72.08
CA THR A 907 53.15 11.65 71.22
C THR A 907 53.40 10.79 69.97
N ILE A 908 53.60 11.42 68.80
CA ILE A 908 54.15 10.78 67.59
C ILE A 908 55.63 11.19 67.41
N PRO A 909 56.62 10.29 67.61
CA PRO A 909 58.02 10.56 67.28
C PRO A 909 58.34 10.21 65.82
N ASN A 910 58.90 11.17 65.09
CA ASN A 910 59.26 11.03 63.67
C ASN A 910 60.59 10.28 63.44
N ASN A 911 60.66 9.49 62.37
CA ASN A 911 61.79 9.42 61.42
C ASN A 911 61.17 9.57 60.02
N LYS A 912 61.25 10.69 59.26
CA LYS A 912 62.31 11.73 59.09
C LYS A 912 63.59 11.13 58.49
N ILE A 913 64.17 11.60 57.38
CA ILE A 913 63.91 12.68 56.37
C ILE A 913 64.53 12.21 55.02
N VAL A 914 64.37 12.79 53.83
CA VAL A 914 64.08 14.15 53.27
C VAL A 914 63.08 13.95 52.09
N GLY A 915 62.27 14.88 51.52
CA GLY A 915 62.31 16.34 51.36
C GLY A 915 63.10 16.75 50.09
N LYS A 916 62.76 17.75 49.25
CA LYS A 916 61.75 18.84 49.18
C LYS A 916 61.42 19.07 47.66
N LYS A 917 60.62 20.00 47.11
CA LYS A 917 60.02 21.33 47.46
C LYS A 917 58.80 21.52 46.48
N SER A 918 57.88 22.49 46.50
CA SER A 918 57.56 23.67 47.35
C SER A 918 56.07 24.05 47.18
N HIS A 919 55.44 24.55 48.24
CA HIS A 919 54.11 25.22 48.27
C HIS A 919 54.15 26.65 47.65
N PRO A 920 53.00 27.28 47.31
CA PRO A 920 52.08 27.92 48.29
C PRO A 920 50.64 27.38 48.29
N ASP A 921 49.94 27.56 49.42
CA ASP A 921 48.50 27.32 49.63
C ASP A 921 47.63 28.49 49.13
N PRO A 922 46.28 28.33 49.13
CA PRO A 922 45.51 29.16 50.08
C PRO A 922 44.24 28.54 50.70
N THR A 923 44.08 28.78 52.02
CA THR A 923 42.83 29.07 52.79
C THR A 923 41.65 28.09 52.86
N ASP A 924 41.00 28.08 54.05
CA ASP A 924 39.75 27.36 54.36
C ASP A 924 38.54 27.79 53.50
N PRO A 925 37.58 26.88 53.26
CA PRO A 925 36.25 27.23 52.78
C PRO A 925 35.39 27.82 53.90
N THR A 926 34.61 28.86 53.59
CA THR A 926 33.58 29.42 54.48
C THR A 926 32.31 28.56 54.49
N ASP A 927 31.47 28.73 55.52
CA ASP A 927 30.12 28.15 55.58
C ASP A 927 29.30 28.46 54.30
N PRO A 928 28.42 27.53 53.87
CA PRO A 928 27.53 27.76 52.72
C PRO A 928 26.47 28.83 53.05
N THR A 929 26.28 29.75 52.11
CA THR A 929 25.15 30.69 52.14
C THR A 929 23.87 30.00 51.68
N ASP A 930 22.72 30.44 52.18
CA ASP A 930 21.41 29.95 51.72
C ASP A 930 21.23 30.15 50.20
N PRO A 931 20.54 29.23 49.51
CA PRO A 931 20.29 29.34 48.08
C PRO A 931 19.36 30.53 47.77
N THR A 932 19.76 31.37 46.83
CA THR A 932 18.87 32.38 46.24
C THR A 932 17.80 31.71 45.37
N ASP A 933 16.58 32.23 45.39
CA ASP A 933 15.49 31.79 44.51
C ASP A 933 15.90 31.79 43.02
N PRO A 934 15.39 30.84 42.22
CA PRO A 934 15.68 30.78 40.79
C PRO A 934 15.04 31.97 40.07
N THR A 935 15.82 32.65 39.23
CA THR A 935 15.30 33.64 38.28
C THR A 935 14.46 32.95 37.21
N ASP A 936 13.33 33.55 36.84
CA ASP A 936 12.49 33.07 35.73
C ASP A 936 13.29 32.88 34.43
N PRO A 937 12.96 31.86 33.62
CA PRO A 937 13.62 31.63 32.34
C PRO A 937 13.27 32.76 31.35
N THR A 938 14.30 33.27 30.66
CA THR A 938 14.10 34.20 29.53
C THR A 938 13.43 33.47 28.36
N ASP A 939 12.46 34.13 27.71
CA ASP A 939 11.80 33.62 26.51
C ASP A 939 12.81 33.20 25.42
N PRO A 940 12.52 32.12 24.66
CA PRO A 940 13.36 31.68 23.56
C PRO A 940 13.35 32.69 22.42
N THR A 941 14.52 33.02 21.89
CA THR A 941 14.65 33.78 20.65
C THR A 941 14.16 32.96 19.45
N ASP A 942 13.41 33.57 18.54
CA ASP A 942 12.95 32.94 17.30
C ASP A 942 14.12 32.31 16.49
N PRO A 943 13.89 31.16 15.83
CA PRO A 943 14.90 30.53 14.99
C PRO A 943 15.16 31.36 13.72
N THR A 944 16.43 31.52 13.37
CA THR A 944 16.83 32.08 12.07
C THR A 944 16.47 31.12 10.94
N ASP A 945 15.95 31.65 9.82
CA ASP A 945 15.67 30.87 8.61
C ASP A 945 16.89 30.06 8.13
N PRO A 946 16.68 28.85 7.59
CA PRO A 946 17.75 28.02 7.04
C PRO A 946 18.31 28.64 5.75
N THR A 947 19.63 28.65 5.62
CA THR A 947 20.31 28.98 4.35
C THR A 947 20.10 27.88 3.32
N ASP A 948 19.79 28.25 2.07
CA ASP A 948 19.67 27.30 0.96
C ASP A 948 20.92 26.41 0.80
N PRO A 949 20.75 25.12 0.42
CA PRO A 949 21.87 24.23 0.16
C PRO A 949 22.62 24.65 -1.11
N THR A 950 23.95 24.63 -1.05
CA THR A 950 24.80 24.80 -2.24
C THR A 950 24.70 23.59 -3.16
N ASP A 951 24.55 23.82 -4.46
CA ASP A 951 24.54 22.76 -5.48
C ASP A 951 25.77 21.82 -5.39
N PRO A 952 25.60 20.52 -5.66
CA PRO A 952 26.71 19.57 -5.70
C PRO A 952 27.62 19.83 -6.90
N THR A 953 28.94 19.76 -6.69
CA THR A 953 29.92 19.81 -7.77
C THR A 953 29.88 18.54 -8.62
N ASP A 954 29.88 18.68 -9.94
CA ASP A 954 29.93 17.56 -10.88
C ASP A 954 31.13 16.61 -10.62
N PRO A 955 30.95 15.29 -10.82
CA PRO A 955 32.03 14.33 -10.69
C PRO A 955 33.03 14.44 -11.85
N THR A 956 34.33 14.38 -11.54
CA THR A 956 35.40 14.32 -12.55
C THR A 956 35.40 12.97 -13.29
N ASP A 957 35.52 13.00 -14.62
CA ASP A 957 35.63 11.80 -15.46
C ASP A 957 36.79 10.88 -15.04
N PRO A 958 36.62 9.54 -15.15
CA PRO A 958 37.68 8.59 -14.88
C PRO A 958 38.74 8.57 -16.00
N THR A 959 40.01 8.55 -15.63
CA THR A 959 41.12 8.37 -16.58
C THR A 959 41.22 6.93 -17.09
N ASP A 960 41.36 6.74 -18.40
CA ASP A 960 41.51 5.44 -19.05
C ASP A 960 42.70 4.62 -18.50
N PRO A 961 42.57 3.29 -18.34
CA PRO A 961 43.68 2.41 -17.97
C PRO A 961 44.56 2.05 -19.18
N THR A 962 45.88 2.00 -18.98
CA THR A 962 46.91 1.58 -19.95
C THR A 962 47.15 0.09 -19.97
#